data_AF-A0A929VYA3-F1
#
_entry.id   AF-A0A929VYA3-F1
#
_cell.length_a   1.000
_cell.length_b   1.000
_cell.length_c   1.000
_cell.angle_alpha   90.00
_cell.angle_beta   90.00
_cell.angle_gamma   90.00
#
_symmetry.space_group_name_H-M   'P 1'
#
loop_
_entity.id
_entity.type
_entity.pdbx_description
1 polymer ?
#
loop_
_entity_poly.entity_id
_entity_poly.type
_entity_poly.pdbx_seq_one_letter_code
_entity_poly.pdbx_strand_id
1 'polypeptide(L)'
;MKNRFGRMGGTLMGALLLLSVSGVTYSCKDDSLDVKKPSFLGGSIYDELNARGFKYTVRLIEDLGYKDVMSQTGSKTLFVASDKAYDEFFKNNPWGVSSYEQLTAAQKRVLFNGAQLNNAYVLEMMSNASGGRKNLSLRQESAAQAIDSVKFWRPEQLPVNYNADESEKKYWKRYNSGSAKGIYMVTDASRPLITHFLEGNMREKNIKRSDVAFVLNDKEGWGETEATRAYVFDARVKEADVVCLNGYFHVLDKVLVAPPNMAEVIRENSDTKIFSHILDRFSAPFYNDVLTKNYQALYNTAVDSVYEKRYFSINSQNGRLQTEPNEKVANDRIPLLPYDPGWNSYQLSSSVSSVEDMAAMFVPNDEAMTDYFVSQGGRSLIERYAKKPNTKENLLENVDQIPLDIIQALVNNLMKNSFIETVPSKYYTIMNDARDQMFPPSQYPSEDAYKAVFTKSLLANNGVVYVMNRVISPADYAAVIAPALYNSNTQVMRTVVRADDSYIQGTDYSRAPLKQYFSTYLKAMQSRFSFFIPEDEGLNTYGYVDPASMANSKNVSNFRYYRFRPGDTRGVSGALAVDAWPVTYKPATGQHPDDKIINGTTFASPANQKLNEQNGPVKRALLIEMVNHHIIVHGSDDTKGVESDQKYFLSRDGAPVIVKTSNRGVGMEVNGGFQEEVAGTPAAYTSKVKEVYDLTRETNKGYGNGKTYILDRPMQATTVTAYKAIKDKTQFKKFLDLCTGMSTALLEKAGFNAPFLVAGADDAKHSGWLKTAAKYEFFVRGESGGLQYNVANDDKLVRLFNNYRYTIYAPTDDAIDAELAKGLPTWDKINDYLDTNLKTEVKLAADKSNQDEFDSVNKHNDAVKAKAQAMVTVLVNFLRYHFQDESLFVDQVTNAGDYATACVNEKTKAYLSLSVKQTPGQLSLTDKAGRTVTVDATTNNILARDANFNKGMTLITSSSYSVIHQINSALLFDRELAGGYAQAWSSPKKARAFVAKFRIKD
;
A
#
# COMPACT_ATOMS: atom_id res chain seq x y z
N MET A 1 -35.82 -11.91 -30.13
CA MET A 1 -36.52 -13.21 -30.05
C MET A 1 -38.06 -13.11 -30.31
N LYS A 2 -38.55 -12.41 -31.36
CA LYS A 2 -40.00 -12.50 -31.70
C LYS A 2 -40.37 -12.66 -33.17
N ASN A 3 -39.47 -12.47 -34.14
CA ASN A 3 -39.86 -12.49 -35.58
C ASN A 3 -39.07 -13.48 -36.46
N ARG A 4 -38.75 -14.69 -35.98
CA ARG A 4 -38.17 -15.74 -36.86
C ARG A 4 -38.80 -17.14 -36.75
N PHE A 5 -39.82 -17.34 -35.92
CA PHE A 5 -40.57 -18.61 -35.83
C PHE A 5 -41.81 -18.69 -36.73
N GLY A 6 -42.07 -17.68 -37.56
CA GLY A 6 -43.20 -17.68 -38.48
C GLY A 6 -42.81 -18.20 -39.85
N ARG A 7 -42.56 -19.52 -39.99
CA ARG A 7 -42.65 -20.34 -41.24
C ARG A 7 -41.91 -21.67 -41.04
N MET A 8 -42.49 -22.60 -40.29
CA MET A 8 -42.16 -24.04 -40.42
C MET A 8 -43.32 -24.84 -39.82
N GLY A 9 -44.00 -25.63 -40.66
CA GLY A 9 -45.25 -26.32 -40.33
C GLY A 9 -45.09 -27.42 -39.27
N GLY A 10 -46.20 -27.72 -38.59
CA GLY A 10 -46.30 -28.61 -37.41
C GLY A 10 -45.80 -30.05 -37.58
N THR A 11 -45.41 -30.48 -38.77
CA THR A 11 -44.78 -31.79 -39.03
C THR A 11 -43.36 -31.90 -38.45
N LEU A 12 -42.65 -30.78 -38.25
CA LEU A 12 -41.26 -30.79 -37.73
C LEU A 12 -41.17 -31.06 -36.22
N MET A 13 -42.24 -30.74 -35.49
CA MET A 13 -42.31 -30.90 -34.03
C MET A 13 -42.53 -32.37 -33.63
N GLY A 14 -43.13 -33.18 -34.51
CA GLY A 14 -43.28 -34.62 -34.33
C GLY A 14 -41.98 -35.41 -34.47
N ALA A 15 -41.05 -34.97 -35.33
CA ALA A 15 -39.77 -35.64 -35.54
C ALA A 15 -38.74 -35.34 -34.43
N LEU A 16 -38.79 -34.14 -33.83
CA LEU A 16 -37.95 -33.75 -32.68
C LEU A 16 -38.26 -34.56 -31.42
N LEU A 17 -39.50 -35.04 -31.25
CA LEU A 17 -39.90 -35.88 -30.11
C LEU A 17 -39.51 -37.36 -30.29
N LEU A 18 -39.37 -37.84 -31.53
CA LEU A 18 -38.96 -39.22 -31.82
C LEU A 18 -37.46 -39.46 -31.57
N LEU A 19 -36.61 -38.45 -31.77
CA LEU A 19 -35.16 -38.54 -31.49
C LEU A 19 -34.80 -38.42 -30.00
N SER A 20 -35.72 -37.98 -29.14
CA SER A 20 -35.47 -37.84 -27.69
C SER A 20 -35.95 -39.03 -26.84
N VAL A 21 -36.62 -40.04 -27.41
CA VAL A 21 -37.25 -41.15 -26.63
C VAL A 21 -36.70 -42.56 -26.98
N SER A 22 -35.65 -42.69 -27.79
CA SER A 22 -35.06 -44.01 -28.11
C SER A 22 -34.04 -44.49 -27.06
N GLY A 23 -34.50 -44.59 -25.81
CA GLY A 23 -33.73 -45.11 -24.68
C GLY A 23 -34.52 -46.13 -23.86
N VAL A 24 -35.40 -46.94 -24.47
CA VAL A 24 -35.98 -48.14 -23.83
C VAL A 24 -36.17 -49.24 -24.88
N THR A 25 -35.69 -50.43 -24.55
CA THR A 25 -35.67 -51.67 -25.32
C THR A 25 -37.02 -52.06 -25.95
N TYR A 26 -37.08 -52.28 -27.27
CA TYR A 26 -37.91 -53.32 -27.89
C TYR A 26 -37.39 -53.67 -29.30
N SER A 27 -37.16 -54.97 -29.52
CA SER A 27 -36.92 -55.58 -30.82
C SER A 27 -38.21 -55.55 -31.65
N CYS A 28 -38.15 -55.10 -32.91
CA CYS A 28 -39.05 -55.57 -33.98
C CYS A 28 -38.33 -55.50 -35.33
N LYS A 29 -38.55 -56.57 -36.10
CA LYS A 29 -38.05 -56.83 -37.45
C LYS A 29 -38.55 -55.79 -38.45
N ASP A 30 -37.71 -55.60 -39.46
CA ASP A 30 -38.00 -55.38 -40.89
C ASP A 30 -39.40 -54.83 -41.22
N ASP A 31 -39.46 -53.52 -41.47
CA ASP A 31 -40.39 -52.93 -42.44
C ASP A 31 -39.82 -51.58 -42.92
N SER A 32 -39.77 -51.46 -44.25
CA SER A 32 -39.24 -50.36 -45.05
C SER A 32 -39.57 -48.94 -44.55
N LEU A 33 -38.55 -48.19 -44.11
CA LEU A 33 -38.61 -46.74 -43.97
C LEU A 33 -38.12 -46.04 -45.25
N ASP A 34 -38.86 -46.26 -46.34
CA ASP A 34 -38.81 -45.42 -47.52
C ASP A 34 -39.84 -44.28 -47.36
N VAL A 35 -39.51 -43.28 -46.53
CA VAL A 35 -40.32 -42.06 -46.39
C VAL A 35 -39.42 -40.83 -46.26
N LYS A 36 -39.14 -40.20 -47.42
CA LYS A 36 -38.61 -38.85 -47.66
C LYS A 36 -37.83 -38.21 -46.49
N LYS A 37 -36.48 -38.29 -46.59
CA LYS A 37 -35.54 -37.45 -45.85
C LYS A 37 -35.99 -35.96 -45.92
N PRO A 38 -36.14 -35.24 -44.80
CA PRO A 38 -36.49 -33.83 -44.81
C PRO A 38 -35.47 -33.02 -45.61
N SER A 39 -35.91 -32.08 -46.46
CA SER A 39 -35.04 -31.32 -47.37
C SER A 39 -33.98 -30.44 -46.69
N PHE A 40 -34.07 -30.24 -45.37
CA PHE A 40 -33.09 -29.48 -44.58
C PHE A 40 -31.94 -30.35 -44.03
N LEU A 41 -32.05 -31.68 -44.06
CA LEU A 41 -31.05 -32.61 -43.54
C LEU A 41 -30.07 -33.00 -44.65
N GLY A 42 -28.86 -32.42 -44.61
CA GLY A 42 -27.72 -32.79 -45.46
C GLY A 42 -27.22 -34.23 -45.23
N GLY A 43 -26.18 -34.65 -45.96
CA GLY A 43 -25.39 -35.86 -45.71
C GLY A 43 -24.62 -35.81 -44.38
N SER A 44 -23.69 -36.75 -44.18
CA SER A 44 -22.71 -36.63 -43.08
C SER A 44 -21.80 -35.41 -43.30
N ILE A 45 -21.07 -34.96 -42.27
CA ILE A 45 -20.09 -33.86 -42.40
C ILE A 45 -19.11 -34.15 -43.55
N TYR A 46 -18.63 -35.39 -43.68
CA TYR A 46 -17.76 -35.77 -44.78
C TYR A 46 -18.44 -35.62 -46.15
N ASP A 47 -19.66 -36.13 -46.30
CA ASP A 47 -20.38 -36.10 -47.58
C ASP A 47 -20.69 -34.67 -48.02
N GLU A 48 -21.10 -33.80 -47.08
CA GLU A 48 -21.41 -32.40 -47.34
C GLU A 48 -20.16 -31.60 -47.72
N LEU A 49 -19.04 -31.79 -47.02
CA LEU A 49 -17.78 -31.12 -47.37
C LEU A 49 -17.27 -31.54 -48.75
N ASN A 50 -17.39 -32.84 -49.07
CA ASN A 50 -17.00 -33.36 -50.38
C ASN A 50 -17.93 -32.82 -51.49
N ALA A 51 -19.24 -32.82 -51.27
CA ALA A 51 -20.22 -32.29 -52.22
C ALA A 51 -20.06 -30.78 -52.48
N ARG A 52 -19.67 -30.02 -51.44
CA ARG A 52 -19.43 -28.57 -51.53
C ARG A 52 -18.01 -28.19 -51.96
N GLY A 53 -17.13 -29.16 -52.20
CA GLY A 53 -15.80 -28.93 -52.75
C GLY A 53 -14.76 -28.36 -51.77
N PHE A 54 -14.81 -28.75 -50.48
CA PHE A 54 -13.79 -28.41 -49.48
C PHE A 54 -12.60 -29.39 -49.54
N LYS A 55 -11.85 -29.41 -50.64
CA LYS A 55 -10.88 -30.48 -50.95
C LYS A 55 -9.78 -30.59 -49.90
N TYR A 56 -9.22 -29.48 -49.41
CA TYR A 56 -8.14 -29.56 -48.41
C TYR A 56 -8.63 -30.14 -47.08
N THR A 57 -9.81 -29.74 -46.62
CA THR A 57 -10.41 -30.28 -45.39
C THR A 57 -10.74 -31.77 -45.53
N VAL A 58 -11.28 -32.18 -46.69
CA VAL A 58 -11.53 -33.60 -46.99
C VAL A 58 -10.22 -34.41 -46.98
N ARG A 59 -9.15 -33.88 -47.59
CA ARG A 59 -7.82 -34.52 -47.54
C ARG A 59 -7.30 -34.67 -46.11
N LEU A 60 -7.48 -33.68 -45.24
CA LEU A 60 -7.11 -33.79 -43.82
C LEU A 60 -7.88 -34.92 -43.13
N ILE A 61 -9.19 -35.03 -43.38
CA ILE A 61 -10.02 -36.10 -42.83
C ILE A 61 -9.52 -37.49 -43.28
N GLU A 62 -9.18 -37.64 -44.55
CA GLU A 62 -8.70 -38.91 -45.11
C GLU A 62 -7.29 -39.26 -44.61
N ASP A 63 -6.33 -38.33 -44.70
CA ASP A 63 -4.93 -38.54 -44.30
C ASP A 63 -4.78 -38.88 -42.80
N LEU A 64 -5.68 -38.37 -41.96
CA LEU A 64 -5.68 -38.60 -40.51
C LEU A 64 -6.55 -39.80 -40.09
N GLY A 65 -7.19 -40.50 -41.04
CA GLY A 65 -8.02 -41.68 -40.74
C GLY A 65 -9.37 -41.35 -40.10
N TYR A 66 -9.89 -40.13 -40.29
CA TYR A 66 -11.16 -39.68 -39.71
C TYR A 66 -12.37 -39.87 -40.63
N LYS A 67 -12.21 -40.46 -41.81
CA LYS A 67 -13.30 -40.66 -42.78
C LYS A 67 -14.49 -41.38 -42.16
N ASP A 68 -14.27 -42.54 -41.54
CA ASP A 68 -15.33 -43.31 -40.91
C ASP A 68 -16.01 -42.53 -39.78
N VAL A 69 -15.23 -41.82 -38.96
CA VAL A 69 -15.75 -40.96 -37.87
C VAL A 69 -16.63 -39.83 -38.41
N MET A 70 -16.24 -39.22 -39.53
CA MET A 70 -16.95 -38.10 -40.15
C MET A 70 -18.07 -38.52 -41.09
N SER A 71 -18.15 -39.82 -41.45
CA SER A 71 -19.21 -40.42 -42.26
C SER A 71 -20.28 -41.14 -41.42
N GLN A 72 -19.98 -41.54 -40.18
CA GLN A 72 -20.89 -42.29 -39.30
C GLN A 72 -21.61 -41.40 -38.26
N THR A 73 -22.47 -42.03 -37.45
CA THR A 73 -23.24 -41.39 -36.37
C THR A 73 -22.34 -40.97 -35.21
N GLY A 74 -22.31 -39.67 -34.92
CA GLY A 74 -21.62 -39.02 -33.80
C GLY A 74 -22.03 -37.56 -33.75
N SER A 75 -21.64 -36.81 -32.71
CA SER A 75 -21.94 -35.37 -32.60
C SER A 75 -20.65 -34.57 -32.68
N LYS A 76 -20.36 -33.91 -33.81
CA LYS A 76 -19.18 -33.06 -34.00
C LYS A 76 -19.55 -31.63 -34.37
N THR A 77 -18.65 -30.71 -34.08
CA THR A 77 -18.64 -29.37 -34.69
C THR A 77 -17.32 -29.17 -35.38
N LEU A 78 -17.33 -28.71 -36.64
CA LEU A 78 -16.12 -28.48 -37.41
C LEU A 78 -16.05 -27.05 -37.95
N PHE A 79 -14.92 -26.38 -37.79
CA PHE A 79 -14.64 -25.08 -38.38
C PHE A 79 -13.79 -25.29 -39.63
N VAL A 80 -14.37 -25.00 -40.80
CA VAL A 80 -13.74 -25.30 -42.09
C VAL A 80 -13.41 -24.02 -42.84
N ALA A 81 -12.32 -24.03 -43.58
CA ALA A 81 -11.94 -22.94 -44.48
C ALA A 81 -12.12 -23.39 -45.93
N SER A 82 -12.49 -22.46 -46.81
CA SER A 82 -12.57 -22.72 -48.25
C SER A 82 -11.20 -23.07 -48.83
N ASP A 83 -11.15 -23.75 -49.98
CA ASP A 83 -9.88 -24.08 -50.63
C ASP A 83 -9.05 -22.82 -50.97
N LYS A 84 -9.72 -21.72 -51.36
CA LYS A 84 -9.07 -20.42 -51.56
C LYS A 84 -8.36 -19.91 -50.30
N ALA A 85 -8.96 -20.12 -49.13
CA ALA A 85 -8.35 -19.72 -47.87
C ALA A 85 -7.11 -20.57 -47.56
N TYR A 86 -7.11 -21.86 -47.90
CA TYR A 86 -5.91 -22.70 -47.83
C TYR A 86 -4.83 -22.26 -48.82
N ASP A 87 -5.19 -21.89 -50.05
CA ASP A 87 -4.25 -21.36 -51.04
C ASP A 87 -3.56 -20.08 -50.51
N GLU A 88 -4.32 -19.17 -49.88
CA GLU A 88 -3.74 -17.99 -49.22
C GLU A 88 -2.86 -18.36 -48.01
N PHE A 89 -3.28 -19.34 -47.21
CA PHE A 89 -2.49 -19.83 -46.08
C PHE A 89 -1.13 -20.39 -46.52
N PHE A 90 -1.07 -21.14 -47.63
CA PHE A 90 0.21 -21.66 -48.15
C PHE A 90 1.13 -20.58 -48.72
N LYS A 91 0.63 -19.36 -49.01
CA LYS A 91 1.49 -18.21 -49.35
C LYS A 91 2.15 -17.60 -48.11
N ASN A 92 1.48 -17.63 -46.96
CA ASN A 92 1.96 -17.02 -45.72
C ASN A 92 1.41 -17.74 -44.48
N ASN A 93 2.23 -18.61 -43.89
CA ASN A 93 1.90 -19.35 -42.66
C ASN A 93 3.10 -19.41 -41.71
N PRO A 94 2.86 -19.64 -40.41
CA PRO A 94 3.91 -19.69 -39.39
C PRO A 94 4.90 -20.86 -39.54
N TRP A 95 4.65 -21.81 -40.45
CA TRP A 95 5.48 -23.00 -40.63
C TRP A 95 6.40 -22.95 -41.84
N GLY A 96 6.28 -21.91 -42.68
CA GLY A 96 7.06 -21.78 -43.91
C GLY A 96 6.76 -22.84 -44.97
N VAL A 97 5.61 -23.52 -44.90
CA VAL A 97 5.21 -24.54 -45.89
C VAL A 97 4.50 -23.90 -47.07
N SER A 98 4.85 -24.25 -48.30
CA SER A 98 4.28 -23.64 -49.52
C SER A 98 3.20 -24.49 -50.19
N SER A 99 2.91 -25.69 -49.68
CA SER A 99 1.84 -26.56 -50.18
C SER A 99 1.38 -27.55 -49.11
N TYR A 100 0.26 -28.22 -49.37
CA TYR A 100 -0.30 -29.24 -48.48
C TYR A 100 0.64 -30.45 -48.28
N GLU A 101 1.38 -30.82 -49.33
CA GLU A 101 2.29 -31.96 -49.35
C GLU A 101 3.48 -31.78 -48.40
N GLN A 102 3.83 -30.53 -48.09
CA GLN A 102 4.90 -30.20 -47.14
C GLN A 102 4.43 -30.25 -45.67
N LEU A 103 3.13 -30.41 -45.41
CA LEU A 103 2.61 -30.54 -44.05
C LEU A 103 3.01 -31.89 -43.45
N THR A 104 3.68 -31.84 -42.30
CA THR A 104 3.91 -33.00 -41.44
C THR A 104 2.60 -33.56 -40.87
N ALA A 105 2.60 -34.83 -40.47
CA ALA A 105 1.42 -35.44 -39.82
C ALA A 105 0.98 -34.67 -38.57
N ALA A 106 1.92 -34.14 -37.78
CA ALA A 106 1.62 -33.31 -36.62
C ALA A 106 0.93 -31.99 -37.02
N GLN A 107 1.43 -31.28 -38.05
CA GLN A 107 0.79 -30.06 -38.54
C GLN A 107 -0.62 -30.32 -39.08
N LYS A 108 -0.83 -31.44 -39.79
CA LYS A 108 -2.17 -31.85 -40.24
C LYS A 108 -3.12 -32.06 -39.06
N ARG A 109 -2.67 -32.73 -37.99
CA ARG A 109 -3.47 -32.90 -36.76
C ARG A 109 -3.76 -31.57 -36.07
N VAL A 110 -2.81 -30.64 -36.03
CA VAL A 110 -3.05 -29.29 -35.48
C VAL A 110 -4.14 -28.55 -36.27
N LEU A 111 -4.07 -28.56 -37.61
CA LEU A 111 -5.08 -27.91 -38.46
C LEU A 111 -6.48 -28.55 -38.30
N PHE A 112 -6.54 -29.87 -38.19
CA PHE A 112 -7.81 -30.59 -38.13
C PHE A 112 -8.40 -30.64 -36.72
N ASN A 113 -7.66 -31.17 -35.74
CA ASN A 113 -8.15 -31.34 -34.36
C ASN A 113 -8.30 -30.00 -33.63
N GLY A 114 -7.48 -28.99 -33.98
CA GLY A 114 -7.61 -27.62 -33.45
C GLY A 114 -8.87 -26.90 -33.95
N ALA A 115 -9.46 -27.36 -35.06
CA ALA A 115 -10.65 -26.79 -35.67
C ALA A 115 -11.92 -27.63 -35.42
N GLN A 116 -11.88 -28.57 -34.47
CA GLN A 116 -13.00 -29.47 -34.18
C GLN A 116 -13.40 -29.41 -32.70
N LEU A 117 -14.70 -29.54 -32.42
CA LEU A 117 -15.25 -29.80 -31.09
C LEU A 117 -15.88 -31.21 -31.06
N ASN A 118 -15.84 -31.86 -29.89
CA ASN A 118 -16.38 -33.21 -29.69
C ASN A 118 -17.89 -33.26 -29.36
N ASN A 119 -18.56 -32.11 -29.37
CA ASN A 119 -20.00 -31.97 -29.22
C ASN A 119 -20.57 -31.26 -30.45
N ALA A 120 -21.87 -31.44 -30.71
CA ALA A 120 -22.58 -30.72 -31.77
C ALA A 120 -23.12 -29.39 -31.23
N TYR A 121 -22.56 -28.28 -31.72
CA TYR A 121 -22.98 -26.93 -31.39
C TYR A 121 -23.50 -26.23 -32.64
N VAL A 122 -24.71 -25.70 -32.54
CA VAL A 122 -25.08 -24.50 -33.31
C VAL A 122 -24.23 -23.36 -32.76
N LEU A 123 -23.79 -22.43 -33.61
CA LEU A 123 -22.81 -21.39 -33.26
C LEU A 123 -23.21 -20.62 -31.99
N GLU A 124 -24.47 -20.19 -31.89
CA GLU A 124 -24.98 -19.46 -30.73
C GLU A 124 -24.93 -20.30 -29.43
N MET A 125 -25.01 -21.63 -29.51
CA MET A 125 -24.95 -22.50 -28.32
C MET A 125 -23.56 -22.60 -27.71
N MET A 126 -22.50 -22.23 -28.45
CA MET A 126 -21.13 -22.22 -27.92
C MET A 126 -20.95 -21.22 -26.77
N SER A 127 -21.79 -20.18 -26.67
CA SER A 127 -21.74 -19.27 -25.52
C SER A 127 -22.27 -19.90 -24.23
N ASN A 128 -22.88 -21.08 -24.26
CA ASN A 128 -23.44 -21.71 -23.06
C ASN A 128 -22.38 -22.52 -22.31
N ALA A 129 -22.36 -22.39 -20.99
CA ALA A 129 -21.54 -23.18 -20.09
C ALA A 129 -22.30 -24.44 -19.63
N SER A 130 -21.55 -25.40 -19.09
CA SER A 130 -22.09 -26.64 -18.52
C SER A 130 -23.17 -26.38 -17.47
N GLY A 131 -24.13 -27.31 -17.34
CA GLY A 131 -25.22 -27.21 -16.37
C GLY A 131 -26.33 -26.21 -16.73
N GLY A 132 -26.46 -25.85 -18.01
CA GLY A 132 -27.54 -24.99 -18.50
C GLY A 132 -27.32 -23.49 -18.27
N ARG A 133 -26.12 -23.09 -17.85
CA ARG A 133 -25.74 -21.69 -17.63
C ARG A 133 -25.54 -20.98 -18.98
N LYS A 134 -26.50 -20.16 -19.38
CA LYS A 134 -26.51 -19.54 -20.70
C LYS A 134 -25.48 -18.41 -20.81
N ASN A 135 -24.87 -18.26 -21.99
CA ASN A 135 -24.01 -17.12 -22.36
C ASN A 135 -22.73 -16.87 -21.55
N LEU A 136 -22.30 -17.79 -20.67
CA LEU A 136 -21.11 -17.58 -19.86
C LEU A 136 -19.81 -18.07 -20.48
N SER A 137 -19.85 -18.95 -21.49
CA SER A 137 -18.66 -19.48 -22.14
C SER A 137 -18.10 -18.49 -23.16
N LEU A 138 -16.81 -18.19 -23.01
CA LEU A 138 -15.97 -17.49 -24.00
C LEU A 138 -15.18 -18.50 -24.86
N ARG A 139 -14.98 -19.71 -24.34
CA ARG A 139 -14.13 -20.74 -24.93
C ARG A 139 -14.82 -22.11 -24.93
N GLN A 140 -14.35 -23.03 -25.77
CA GLN A 140 -14.81 -24.42 -25.85
C GLN A 140 -13.64 -25.39 -25.95
N GLU A 141 -13.78 -26.62 -25.44
CA GLU A 141 -12.71 -27.62 -25.53
C GLU A 141 -12.51 -28.13 -26.97
N SER A 142 -11.34 -27.87 -27.55
CA SER A 142 -10.96 -28.33 -28.90
C SER A 142 -10.71 -29.84 -28.94
N ALA A 143 -10.75 -30.52 -30.09
CA ALA A 143 -10.33 -31.91 -30.20
C ALA A 143 -8.80 -32.11 -30.12
N ALA A 144 -8.00 -31.04 -30.07
CA ALA A 144 -6.55 -31.08 -30.06
C ALA A 144 -5.98 -31.77 -28.80
N GLN A 145 -4.80 -32.36 -28.96
CA GLN A 145 -4.04 -33.03 -27.91
C GLN A 145 -2.65 -32.39 -27.79
N ALA A 146 -2.14 -32.25 -26.56
CA ALA A 146 -0.82 -31.61 -26.33
C ALA A 146 0.33 -32.36 -27.02
N ILE A 147 0.21 -33.69 -27.17
CA ILE A 147 1.19 -34.54 -27.86
C ILE A 147 1.49 -34.11 -29.30
N ASP A 148 0.52 -33.51 -29.98
CA ASP A 148 0.68 -33.06 -31.37
C ASP A 148 1.60 -31.82 -31.48
N SER A 149 1.91 -31.18 -30.35
CA SER A 149 2.79 -30.01 -30.26
C SER A 149 4.21 -30.31 -29.77
N VAL A 150 4.52 -31.57 -29.44
CA VAL A 150 5.86 -31.96 -28.98
C VAL A 150 6.88 -31.73 -30.10
N LYS A 151 7.91 -30.92 -29.81
CA LYS A 151 9.04 -30.69 -30.71
C LYS A 151 10.36 -30.73 -29.97
N PHE A 152 11.45 -30.94 -30.71
CA PHE A 152 12.80 -30.78 -30.20
C PHE A 152 13.20 -29.30 -30.20
N TRP A 153 13.59 -28.79 -29.04
CA TRP A 153 14.09 -27.44 -28.84
C TRP A 153 15.60 -27.45 -28.81
N ARG A 154 16.21 -26.66 -29.69
CA ARG A 154 17.66 -26.50 -29.76
C ARG A 154 18.16 -25.58 -28.64
N PRO A 155 19.42 -25.72 -28.19
CA PRO A 155 20.00 -24.88 -27.13
C PRO A 155 19.77 -23.37 -27.34
N GLU A 156 19.89 -22.87 -28.56
CA GLU A 156 19.70 -21.45 -28.91
C GLU A 156 18.24 -20.96 -28.81
N GLN A 157 17.27 -21.87 -28.66
CA GLN A 157 15.85 -21.56 -28.53
C GLN A 157 15.39 -21.54 -27.06
N LEU A 158 16.25 -21.95 -26.13
CA LEU A 158 15.93 -22.11 -24.73
C LEU A 158 16.30 -20.85 -23.93
N PRO A 159 15.57 -20.55 -22.84
CA PRO A 159 15.87 -19.39 -22.01
C PRO A 159 17.29 -19.36 -21.45
N VAL A 160 17.87 -18.18 -21.34
CA VAL A 160 19.17 -17.93 -20.71
C VAL A 160 18.98 -17.06 -19.48
N ASN A 161 19.80 -17.26 -18.45
CA ASN A 161 19.82 -16.42 -17.26
C ASN A 161 21.29 -16.03 -16.95
N TYR A 162 21.58 -14.74 -17.00
CA TYR A 162 22.89 -14.12 -16.82
C TYR A 162 23.18 -13.69 -15.37
N ASN A 163 22.26 -13.94 -14.42
CA ASN A 163 22.42 -13.53 -13.03
C ASN A 163 23.74 -14.09 -12.43
N ALA A 164 24.53 -13.24 -11.78
CA ALA A 164 25.82 -13.61 -11.20
C ALA A 164 25.70 -14.32 -9.83
N ASP A 165 24.58 -14.18 -9.13
CA ASP A 165 24.29 -14.87 -7.87
C ASP A 165 24.14 -16.38 -8.12
N GLU A 166 24.95 -17.19 -7.43
CA GLU A 166 24.91 -18.64 -7.55
C GLU A 166 23.74 -19.27 -6.78
N SER A 167 23.10 -18.52 -5.88
CA SER A 167 21.91 -18.95 -5.15
C SER A 167 20.66 -18.92 -6.04
N GLU A 168 20.62 -18.10 -7.10
CA GLU A 168 19.56 -18.12 -8.10
C GLU A 168 19.71 -19.33 -9.03
N LYS A 169 18.73 -20.24 -8.99
CA LYS A 169 18.75 -21.47 -9.78
C LYS A 169 18.54 -21.18 -11.28
N LYS A 170 19.46 -21.67 -12.11
CA LYS A 170 19.44 -21.53 -13.57
C LYS A 170 18.89 -22.80 -14.23
N TYR A 171 17.57 -23.03 -14.15
CA TYR A 171 16.94 -24.30 -14.54
C TYR A 171 17.23 -24.73 -16.00
N TRP A 172 17.38 -23.77 -16.91
CA TRP A 172 17.65 -24.03 -18.33
C TRP A 172 19.13 -24.31 -18.67
N LYS A 173 20.06 -23.99 -17.76
CA LYS A 173 21.52 -24.02 -18.02
C LYS A 173 22.02 -25.38 -18.51
N ARG A 174 21.47 -26.48 -17.97
CA ARG A 174 21.81 -27.87 -18.35
C ARG A 174 21.49 -28.21 -19.81
N TYR A 175 20.50 -27.55 -20.40
CA TYR A 175 20.03 -27.81 -21.77
C TYR A 175 20.62 -26.83 -22.78
N ASN A 176 21.10 -25.66 -22.31
CA ASN A 176 21.84 -24.68 -23.09
C ASN A 176 23.32 -25.07 -23.25
N SER A 177 23.88 -25.74 -22.26
CA SER A 177 25.30 -26.07 -22.17
C SER A 177 25.52 -27.41 -21.44
N GLY A 178 26.48 -28.22 -21.88
CA GLY A 178 26.80 -29.53 -21.28
C GLY A 178 26.57 -30.72 -22.23
N SER A 179 26.39 -31.91 -21.66
CA SER A 179 26.21 -33.17 -22.39
C SER A 179 24.81 -33.34 -23.03
N ALA A 180 23.80 -32.67 -22.48
CA ALA A 180 22.45 -32.61 -23.05
C ALA A 180 22.32 -31.34 -23.91
N LYS A 181 22.44 -31.47 -25.23
CA LYS A 181 22.19 -30.36 -26.16
C LYS A 181 20.72 -30.41 -26.59
N GLY A 182 19.89 -29.50 -26.06
CA GLY A 182 18.48 -29.40 -26.40
C GLY A 182 17.56 -30.35 -25.61
N ILE A 183 16.25 -30.26 -25.88
CA ILE A 183 15.20 -30.96 -25.11
C ILE A 183 13.95 -31.21 -25.94
N TYR A 184 13.30 -32.38 -25.81
CA TYR A 184 11.96 -32.61 -26.37
C TYR A 184 10.92 -32.04 -25.39
N MET A 185 10.10 -31.10 -25.84
CA MET A 185 9.24 -30.35 -24.93
C MET A 185 7.97 -29.80 -25.60
N VAL A 186 6.87 -29.78 -24.84
CA VAL A 186 5.66 -28.99 -25.13
C VAL A 186 5.69 -27.67 -24.37
N THR A 187 5.10 -26.62 -24.95
CA THR A 187 4.96 -25.32 -24.28
C THR A 187 3.86 -25.30 -23.23
N ASP A 188 2.99 -26.32 -23.24
CA ASP A 188 1.98 -26.64 -22.23
C ASP A 188 1.41 -28.05 -22.48
N ALA A 189 1.13 -28.79 -21.42
CA ALA A 189 0.59 -30.15 -21.49
C ALA A 189 -0.94 -30.23 -21.39
N SER A 190 -1.61 -29.10 -21.17
CA SER A 190 -3.07 -29.05 -21.09
C SER A 190 -3.71 -28.93 -22.47
N ARG A 191 -5.00 -29.26 -22.54
CA ARG A 191 -5.76 -29.26 -23.78
C ARG A 191 -5.99 -27.81 -24.25
N PRO A 192 -5.66 -27.44 -25.50
CA PRO A 192 -5.99 -26.13 -26.04
C PRO A 192 -7.51 -25.90 -26.11
N LEU A 193 -7.97 -24.69 -25.79
CA LEU A 193 -9.38 -24.31 -25.94
C LEU A 193 -9.56 -23.41 -27.16
N ILE A 194 -10.71 -23.51 -27.82
CA ILE A 194 -11.14 -22.62 -28.90
C ILE A 194 -11.82 -21.40 -28.29
N THR A 195 -11.25 -20.22 -28.50
CA THR A 195 -11.87 -18.95 -28.09
C THR A 195 -12.82 -18.47 -29.18
N HIS A 196 -13.99 -17.98 -28.80
CA HIS A 196 -14.96 -17.42 -29.73
C HIS A 196 -15.53 -16.09 -29.23
N PHE A 197 -15.80 -15.17 -30.16
CA PHE A 197 -16.45 -13.90 -29.86
C PHE A 197 -17.85 -13.93 -30.43
N LEU A 198 -18.82 -14.23 -29.56
CA LEU A 198 -20.23 -14.37 -29.89
C LEU A 198 -21.05 -13.37 -29.10
N GLU A 199 -22.05 -12.79 -29.78
CA GLU A 199 -22.92 -11.75 -29.24
C GLU A 199 -23.55 -12.12 -27.88
N GLY A 200 -23.94 -13.39 -27.69
CA GLY A 200 -24.53 -13.86 -26.43
C GLY A 200 -23.60 -13.66 -25.23
N ASN A 201 -22.34 -14.11 -25.33
CA ASN A 201 -21.35 -13.94 -24.27
C ASN A 201 -20.92 -12.49 -24.12
N MET A 202 -20.71 -11.77 -25.23
CA MET A 202 -20.30 -10.37 -25.22
C MET A 202 -21.34 -9.49 -24.50
N ARG A 203 -22.64 -9.70 -24.75
CA ARG A 203 -23.71 -8.99 -24.04
C ARG A 203 -23.73 -9.31 -22.54
N GLU A 204 -23.64 -10.59 -22.19
CA GLU A 204 -23.69 -11.05 -20.79
C GLU A 204 -22.53 -10.48 -19.97
N LYS A 205 -21.36 -10.30 -20.60
CA LYS A 205 -20.12 -9.83 -19.97
C LYS A 205 -19.85 -8.34 -20.18
N ASN A 206 -20.77 -7.60 -20.81
CA ASN A 206 -20.63 -6.19 -21.16
C ASN A 206 -19.35 -5.89 -21.97
N ILE A 207 -19.07 -6.70 -22.98
CA ILE A 207 -17.97 -6.51 -23.94
C ILE A 207 -18.56 -5.84 -25.20
N LYS A 208 -17.99 -4.71 -25.62
CA LYS A 208 -18.39 -4.02 -26.85
C LYS A 208 -17.81 -4.72 -28.08
N ARG A 209 -18.41 -4.49 -29.24
CA ARG A 209 -17.85 -5.00 -30.50
C ARG A 209 -16.57 -4.27 -30.86
N SER A 210 -16.48 -2.98 -30.54
CA SER A 210 -15.25 -2.18 -30.66
C SER A 210 -14.10 -2.70 -29.78
N ASP A 211 -14.40 -3.38 -28.67
CA ASP A 211 -13.36 -4.01 -27.84
C ASP A 211 -12.73 -5.19 -28.57
N VAL A 212 -13.57 -6.07 -29.12
CA VAL A 212 -13.12 -7.26 -29.85
C VAL A 212 -12.41 -6.86 -31.14
N ALA A 213 -12.93 -5.87 -31.88
CA ALA A 213 -12.26 -5.33 -33.06
C ALA A 213 -10.84 -4.82 -32.74
N PHE A 214 -10.66 -4.17 -31.59
CA PHE A 214 -9.35 -3.72 -31.12
C PHE A 214 -8.41 -4.90 -30.78
N VAL A 215 -8.92 -5.91 -30.08
CA VAL A 215 -8.15 -7.12 -29.69
C VAL A 215 -7.72 -7.92 -30.91
N LEU A 216 -8.61 -8.09 -31.88
CA LEU A 216 -8.36 -8.84 -33.12
C LEU A 216 -7.61 -8.03 -34.19
N ASN A 217 -7.32 -6.75 -33.93
CA ASN A 217 -6.74 -5.83 -34.91
C ASN A 217 -7.56 -5.76 -36.22
N ASP A 218 -8.89 -5.79 -36.10
CA ASP A 218 -9.81 -5.73 -37.23
C ASP A 218 -9.81 -4.33 -37.85
N LYS A 219 -9.20 -4.22 -39.04
CA LYS A 219 -9.08 -2.96 -39.78
C LYS A 219 -10.40 -2.48 -40.38
N GLU A 220 -11.36 -3.38 -40.58
CA GLU A 220 -12.72 -3.01 -41.02
C GLU A 220 -13.57 -2.49 -39.84
N GLY A 221 -13.09 -2.69 -38.61
CA GLY A 221 -13.84 -2.43 -37.39
C GLY A 221 -15.05 -3.36 -37.24
N TRP A 222 -15.68 -3.30 -36.07
CA TRP A 222 -16.92 -4.02 -35.81
C TRP A 222 -17.97 -3.07 -35.27
N GLY A 223 -18.88 -2.63 -36.15
CA GLY A 223 -19.91 -1.66 -35.82
C GLY A 223 -20.89 -2.16 -34.76
N GLU A 224 -21.31 -1.26 -33.87
CA GLU A 224 -22.18 -1.58 -32.73
C GLU A 224 -23.63 -1.94 -33.10
N THR A 225 -23.95 -2.02 -34.38
CA THR A 225 -25.25 -2.50 -34.89
C THR A 225 -25.15 -3.89 -35.53
N GLU A 226 -23.95 -4.46 -35.71
CA GLU A 226 -23.73 -5.74 -36.40
C GLU A 226 -23.74 -6.95 -35.45
N ALA A 227 -24.92 -7.31 -34.94
CA ALA A 227 -25.08 -8.37 -33.94
C ALA A 227 -24.89 -9.82 -34.45
N THR A 228 -24.78 -10.04 -35.77
CA THR A 228 -24.66 -11.38 -36.37
C THR A 228 -23.24 -11.75 -36.74
N ARG A 229 -22.29 -10.82 -36.65
CA ARG A 229 -20.87 -11.11 -36.91
C ARG A 229 -20.33 -11.95 -35.74
N ALA A 230 -19.47 -12.92 -36.05
CA ALA A 230 -18.89 -13.84 -35.08
C ALA A 230 -17.45 -14.18 -35.47
N TYR A 231 -16.62 -14.43 -34.47
CA TYR A 231 -15.23 -14.86 -34.67
C TYR A 231 -14.94 -16.13 -33.87
N VAL A 232 -14.10 -16.97 -34.44
CA VAL A 232 -13.44 -18.09 -33.78
C VAL A 232 -11.95 -17.79 -33.85
N PHE A 233 -11.33 -17.57 -32.70
CA PHE A 233 -10.08 -16.81 -32.58
C PHE A 233 -10.15 -15.50 -33.38
N ASP A 234 -9.31 -15.35 -34.40
CA ASP A 234 -9.22 -14.21 -35.29
C ASP A 234 -9.83 -14.48 -36.68
N ALA A 235 -10.49 -15.63 -36.87
CA ALA A 235 -11.17 -16.01 -38.11
C ALA A 235 -12.66 -15.66 -38.04
N ARG A 236 -13.15 -14.93 -39.05
CA ARG A 236 -14.55 -14.51 -39.14
C ARG A 236 -15.39 -15.65 -39.67
N VAL A 237 -16.53 -15.91 -39.04
CA VAL A 237 -17.52 -16.87 -39.54
C VAL A 237 -18.26 -16.24 -40.73
N LYS A 238 -18.12 -16.86 -41.92
CA LYS A 238 -18.78 -16.43 -43.17
C LYS A 238 -20.14 -17.11 -43.36
N GLU A 239 -20.24 -18.37 -42.97
CA GLU A 239 -21.45 -19.17 -43.01
C GLU A 239 -21.51 -20.01 -41.74
N ALA A 240 -22.60 -19.88 -40.98
CA ALA A 240 -22.80 -20.59 -39.74
C ALA A 240 -23.85 -21.70 -39.91
N ASP A 241 -23.77 -22.71 -39.04
CA ASP A 241 -24.84 -23.66 -38.77
C ASP A 241 -25.20 -24.55 -39.97
N VAL A 242 -24.20 -25.00 -40.74
CA VAL A 242 -24.45 -25.97 -41.82
C VAL A 242 -24.76 -27.33 -41.20
N VAL A 243 -26.03 -27.76 -41.34
CA VAL A 243 -26.58 -28.94 -40.68
C VAL A 243 -26.20 -30.22 -41.40
N CYS A 244 -25.60 -31.16 -40.67
CA CYS A 244 -25.20 -32.49 -41.15
C CYS A 244 -25.82 -33.59 -40.28
N LEU A 245 -25.84 -34.85 -40.76
CA LEU A 245 -26.38 -36.00 -40.01
C LEU A 245 -25.68 -36.25 -38.66
N ASN A 246 -24.42 -35.88 -38.56
CA ASN A 246 -23.55 -36.12 -37.41
C ASN A 246 -22.97 -34.83 -36.80
N GLY A 247 -23.67 -33.70 -36.98
CA GLY A 247 -23.34 -32.44 -36.32
C GLY A 247 -23.44 -31.21 -37.21
N TYR A 248 -22.56 -30.24 -36.97
CA TYR A 248 -22.54 -28.96 -37.69
C TYR A 248 -21.14 -28.63 -38.21
N PHE A 249 -21.06 -27.88 -39.31
CA PHE A 249 -19.84 -27.16 -39.63
C PHE A 249 -20.10 -25.68 -39.90
N HIS A 250 -19.08 -24.87 -39.67
CA HIS A 250 -19.08 -23.42 -39.89
C HIS A 250 -17.95 -23.07 -40.84
N VAL A 251 -18.24 -22.23 -41.84
CA VAL A 251 -17.27 -21.80 -42.83
C VAL A 251 -16.61 -20.51 -42.35
N LEU A 252 -15.29 -20.54 -42.26
CA LEU A 252 -14.43 -19.42 -41.88
C LEU A 252 -13.86 -18.70 -43.11
N ASP A 253 -13.48 -17.45 -42.93
CA ASP A 253 -12.82 -16.63 -43.95
C ASP A 253 -11.35 -16.99 -44.20
N LYS A 254 -10.69 -17.62 -43.22
CA LYS A 254 -9.31 -18.13 -43.30
C LYS A 254 -9.13 -19.47 -42.60
N VAL A 255 -8.00 -20.12 -42.86
CA VAL A 255 -7.61 -21.37 -42.19
C VAL A 255 -7.44 -21.10 -40.68
N LEU A 256 -8.12 -21.90 -39.86
CA LEU A 256 -8.02 -21.78 -38.42
C LEU A 256 -6.72 -22.42 -37.92
N VAL A 257 -5.83 -21.61 -37.38
CA VAL A 257 -4.65 -22.07 -36.64
C VAL A 257 -4.78 -21.56 -35.22
N ALA A 258 -4.83 -22.47 -34.25
CA ALA A 258 -4.91 -22.07 -32.84
C ALA A 258 -3.68 -21.22 -32.48
N PRO A 259 -3.86 -20.03 -31.90
CA PRO A 259 -2.73 -19.22 -31.47
C PRO A 259 -1.98 -19.92 -30.32
N PRO A 260 -0.67 -19.68 -30.16
CA PRO A 260 0.07 -20.14 -28.98
C PRO A 260 -0.48 -19.53 -27.68
N ASN A 261 -0.02 -20.04 -26.53
CA ASN A 261 -0.29 -19.40 -25.23
C ASN A 261 0.41 -18.02 -25.13
N MET A 262 -0.01 -17.19 -24.16
CA MET A 262 0.51 -15.83 -24.00
C MET A 262 2.04 -15.78 -23.87
N ALA A 263 2.63 -16.72 -23.12
CA ALA A 263 4.08 -16.80 -22.98
C ALA A 263 4.80 -16.96 -24.33
N GLU A 264 4.30 -17.85 -25.19
CA GLU A 264 4.89 -18.08 -26.51
C GLU A 264 4.60 -16.95 -27.50
N VAL A 265 3.41 -16.34 -27.44
CA VAL A 265 3.10 -15.13 -28.22
C VAL A 265 4.06 -13.99 -27.88
N ILE A 266 4.39 -13.81 -26.60
CA ILE A 266 5.39 -12.83 -26.13
C ILE A 266 6.80 -13.21 -26.60
N ARG A 267 7.17 -14.50 -26.53
CA ARG A 267 8.49 -14.98 -26.93
C ARG A 267 8.73 -14.84 -28.43
N GLU A 268 7.73 -15.08 -29.25
CA GLU A 268 7.84 -15.08 -30.72
C GLU A 268 7.77 -13.66 -31.29
N ASN A 269 7.07 -12.73 -30.63
CA ASN A 269 6.96 -11.33 -31.08
C ASN A 269 8.31 -10.59 -31.06
N SER A 270 8.62 -9.85 -32.12
CA SER A 270 9.88 -9.11 -32.30
C SER A 270 10.08 -7.96 -31.32
N ASP A 271 8.99 -7.41 -30.78
CA ASP A 271 8.99 -6.15 -30.03
C ASP A 271 8.95 -6.37 -28.52
N THR A 272 8.99 -7.62 -28.04
CA THR A 272 8.81 -7.97 -26.62
C THR A 272 9.90 -8.88 -26.08
N LYS A 273 11.09 -8.87 -26.69
CA LYS A 273 12.20 -9.78 -26.34
C LYS A 273 12.73 -9.54 -24.92
N ILE A 274 12.81 -8.29 -24.47
CA ILE A 274 13.27 -7.95 -23.11
C ILE A 274 12.26 -8.45 -22.08
N PHE A 275 10.96 -8.23 -22.31
CA PHE A 275 9.93 -8.72 -21.39
C PHE A 275 9.86 -10.25 -21.39
N SER A 276 9.96 -10.90 -22.55
CA SER A 276 10.05 -12.36 -22.65
C SER A 276 11.21 -12.90 -21.83
N HIS A 277 12.38 -12.28 -21.93
CA HIS A 277 13.59 -12.68 -21.20
C HIS A 277 13.39 -12.61 -19.68
N ILE A 278 12.77 -11.52 -19.19
CA ILE A 278 12.39 -11.39 -17.77
C ILE A 278 11.40 -12.48 -17.36
N LEU A 279 10.36 -12.70 -18.16
CA LEU A 279 9.31 -13.68 -17.88
C LEU A 279 9.88 -15.10 -17.81
N ASP A 280 10.82 -15.42 -18.69
CA ASP A 280 11.47 -16.73 -18.75
C ASP A 280 12.29 -17.08 -17.50
N ARG A 281 12.75 -16.07 -16.72
CA ARG A 281 13.39 -16.31 -15.41
C ARG A 281 12.48 -16.99 -14.40
N PHE A 282 11.16 -16.88 -14.59
CA PHE A 282 10.15 -17.56 -13.76
C PHE A 282 9.76 -18.94 -14.32
N SER A 283 10.48 -19.46 -15.32
CA SER A 283 10.12 -20.72 -15.99
C SER A 283 11.15 -21.83 -15.76
N ALA A 284 10.68 -23.08 -15.86
CA ALA A 284 11.53 -24.25 -15.85
C ALA A 284 10.92 -25.42 -16.66
N PRO A 285 11.76 -26.38 -17.13
CA PRO A 285 11.27 -27.60 -17.78
C PRO A 285 10.92 -28.68 -16.74
N PHE A 286 9.68 -29.14 -16.74
CA PHE A 286 9.19 -30.21 -15.87
C PHE A 286 9.05 -31.52 -16.66
N TYR A 287 9.57 -32.62 -16.13
CA TYR A 287 9.42 -33.93 -16.78
C TYR A 287 7.95 -34.38 -16.76
N ASN A 288 7.44 -34.85 -17.90
CA ASN A 288 6.08 -35.37 -18.01
C ASN A 288 6.09 -36.82 -18.49
N ASP A 289 5.90 -37.75 -17.55
CA ASP A 289 5.93 -39.20 -17.80
C ASP A 289 4.82 -39.65 -18.76
N VAL A 290 3.62 -39.08 -18.60
CA VAL A 290 2.46 -39.44 -19.43
C VAL A 290 2.68 -39.00 -20.87
N LEU A 291 3.15 -37.77 -21.09
CA LEU A 291 3.49 -37.29 -22.43
C LEU A 291 4.64 -38.09 -23.05
N THR A 292 5.66 -38.46 -22.26
CA THR A 292 6.78 -39.27 -22.73
C THR A 292 6.30 -40.60 -23.30
N LYS A 293 5.51 -41.35 -22.52
CA LYS A 293 4.96 -42.65 -22.94
C LYS A 293 4.04 -42.54 -24.15
N ASN A 294 3.17 -41.53 -24.17
CA ASN A 294 2.26 -41.31 -25.29
C ASN A 294 3.03 -40.95 -26.58
N TYR A 295 4.08 -40.12 -26.48
CA TYR A 295 4.91 -39.72 -27.61
C TYR A 295 5.69 -40.90 -28.19
N GLN A 296 6.27 -41.74 -27.33
CA GLN A 296 6.94 -42.99 -27.74
C GLN A 296 5.97 -43.90 -28.49
N ALA A 297 4.74 -44.08 -27.98
CA ALA A 297 3.73 -44.92 -28.60
C ALA A 297 3.25 -44.39 -29.95
N LEU A 298 3.02 -43.08 -30.08
CA LEU A 298 2.46 -42.48 -31.30
C LEU A 298 3.47 -42.40 -32.46
N TYR A 299 4.73 -42.13 -32.17
CA TYR A 299 5.78 -41.92 -33.18
C TYR A 299 6.77 -43.07 -33.31
N ASN A 300 6.59 -44.15 -32.53
CA ASN A 300 7.49 -45.32 -32.49
C ASN A 300 8.97 -44.91 -32.35
N THR A 301 9.26 -44.06 -31.35
CA THR A 301 10.57 -43.45 -31.13
C THR A 301 11.13 -43.74 -29.75
N ALA A 302 12.45 -43.79 -29.62
CA ALA A 302 13.17 -44.05 -28.36
C ALA A 302 13.54 -42.76 -27.61
N VAL A 303 12.71 -41.71 -27.68
CA VAL A 303 12.95 -40.48 -26.92
C VAL A 303 12.89 -40.77 -25.42
N ASP A 304 13.99 -40.46 -24.71
CA ASP A 304 14.15 -40.76 -23.28
C ASP A 304 13.18 -39.97 -22.39
N SER A 305 12.99 -38.68 -22.66
CA SER A 305 12.14 -37.82 -21.84
C SER A 305 11.52 -36.67 -22.63
N VAL A 306 10.22 -36.46 -22.42
CA VAL A 306 9.46 -35.31 -22.89
C VAL A 306 9.12 -34.41 -21.70
N TYR A 307 9.36 -33.12 -21.85
CA TYR A 307 9.15 -32.11 -20.82
C TYR A 307 8.00 -31.18 -21.16
N GLU A 308 7.51 -30.46 -20.16
CA GLU A 308 6.59 -29.33 -20.30
C GLU A 308 7.25 -28.05 -19.74
N LYS A 309 7.16 -26.95 -20.47
CA LYS A 309 7.57 -25.64 -19.96
C LYS A 309 6.51 -25.12 -19.01
N ARG A 310 6.86 -24.77 -17.77
CA ARG A 310 5.94 -24.19 -16.79
C ARG A 310 6.54 -23.00 -16.07
N TYR A 311 5.66 -22.14 -15.56
CA TYR A 311 6.03 -20.92 -14.84
C TYR A 311 5.63 -21.02 -13.37
N PHE A 312 6.56 -20.68 -12.47
CA PHE A 312 6.31 -20.63 -11.03
C PHE A 312 5.23 -19.58 -10.73
N SER A 313 4.07 -20.03 -10.24
CA SER A 313 2.90 -19.18 -10.09
C SER A 313 1.94 -19.63 -8.99
N ILE A 314 1.12 -18.68 -8.53
CA ILE A 314 0.08 -18.92 -7.51
C ILE A 314 -1.05 -19.78 -8.08
N ASN A 315 -1.47 -19.51 -9.32
CA ASN A 315 -2.50 -20.24 -10.03
C ASN A 315 -1.93 -20.96 -11.26
N SER A 316 -1.65 -22.26 -11.12
CA SER A 316 -1.17 -23.16 -12.18
C SER A 316 -2.06 -24.41 -12.26
N GLN A 317 -1.76 -25.31 -13.19
CA GLN A 317 -2.55 -26.51 -13.55
C GLN A 317 -3.01 -27.36 -12.34
N ASN A 318 -2.18 -27.48 -11.31
CA ASN A 318 -2.44 -28.30 -10.11
C ASN A 318 -2.41 -27.47 -8.82
N GLY A 319 -2.82 -26.20 -8.91
CA GLY A 319 -2.71 -25.23 -7.83
C GLY A 319 -1.38 -24.47 -7.85
N ARG A 320 -0.91 -24.04 -6.68
CA ARG A 320 0.30 -23.24 -6.51
C ARG A 320 1.56 -24.03 -6.92
N LEU A 321 2.31 -23.53 -7.89
CA LEU A 321 3.57 -24.14 -8.35
C LEU A 321 4.77 -23.48 -7.66
N GLN A 322 5.23 -24.10 -6.57
CA GLN A 322 6.42 -23.68 -5.82
C GLN A 322 7.41 -24.83 -5.56
N THR A 323 7.29 -25.91 -6.34
CA THR A 323 8.19 -27.06 -6.29
C THR A 323 9.13 -27.01 -7.48
N GLU A 324 10.42 -27.11 -7.25
CA GLU A 324 11.43 -27.08 -8.31
C GLU A 324 11.39 -28.35 -9.18
N PRO A 325 11.87 -28.30 -10.43
CA PRO A 325 11.98 -29.50 -11.26
C PRO A 325 12.83 -30.59 -10.59
N ASN A 326 12.30 -31.81 -10.55
CA ASN A 326 12.91 -33.00 -9.92
C ASN A 326 12.96 -32.99 -8.38
N GLU A 327 12.45 -31.95 -7.74
CA GLU A 327 12.30 -31.90 -6.27
C GLU A 327 10.89 -32.34 -5.86
N LYS A 328 10.75 -32.85 -4.64
CA LYS A 328 9.45 -33.25 -4.07
C LYS A 328 8.93 -32.28 -3.01
N VAL A 329 9.74 -31.31 -2.61
CA VAL A 329 9.44 -30.39 -1.50
C VAL A 329 9.22 -28.99 -2.04
N ALA A 330 8.20 -28.30 -1.50
CA ALA A 330 7.94 -26.90 -1.79
C ALA A 330 9.09 -26.00 -1.30
N ASN A 331 9.48 -25.04 -2.13
CA ASN A 331 10.43 -24.00 -1.78
C ASN A 331 9.69 -22.66 -1.64
N ASP A 332 9.37 -22.29 -0.40
CA ASP A 332 8.64 -21.05 -0.09
C ASP A 332 9.44 -19.77 -0.41
N ARG A 333 10.72 -19.89 -0.81
CA ARG A 333 11.55 -18.75 -1.23
C ARG A 333 11.42 -18.43 -2.72
N ILE A 334 10.72 -19.25 -3.52
CA ILE A 334 10.54 -19.00 -4.95
C ILE A 334 9.50 -17.88 -5.15
N PRO A 335 9.86 -16.77 -5.81
CA PRO A 335 8.90 -15.75 -6.21
C PRO A 335 7.90 -16.31 -7.24
N LEU A 336 6.60 -16.25 -6.94
CA LEU A 336 5.51 -16.73 -7.81
C LEU A 336 4.76 -15.63 -8.59
N LEU A 337 4.58 -15.82 -9.90
CA LEU A 337 3.66 -15.02 -10.73
C LEU A 337 2.19 -15.21 -10.29
N PRO A 338 1.25 -14.31 -10.66
CA PRO A 338 -0.14 -14.44 -10.25
C PRO A 338 -0.81 -15.67 -10.86
N TYR A 339 -0.46 -15.99 -12.10
CA TYR A 339 -0.89 -17.19 -12.83
C TYR A 339 0.20 -17.66 -13.79
N ASP A 340 0.06 -18.89 -14.30
CA ASP A 340 0.94 -19.48 -15.31
C ASP A 340 0.58 -18.97 -16.73
N PRO A 341 1.38 -18.09 -17.36
CA PRO A 341 1.09 -17.55 -18.70
C PRO A 341 1.25 -18.60 -19.81
N GLY A 342 1.85 -19.76 -19.52
CA GLY A 342 1.95 -20.89 -20.45
C GLY A 342 0.71 -21.78 -20.48
N TRP A 343 -0.14 -21.73 -19.45
CA TRP A 343 -1.21 -22.71 -19.26
C TRP A 343 -2.40 -22.51 -20.22
N ASN A 344 -2.59 -23.40 -21.20
CA ASN A 344 -3.66 -23.30 -22.21
C ASN A 344 -5.07 -23.36 -21.58
N SER A 345 -5.29 -24.33 -20.70
CA SER A 345 -6.54 -24.50 -19.95
C SER A 345 -6.66 -23.60 -18.72
N TYR A 346 -6.02 -22.42 -18.71
CA TYR A 346 -6.12 -21.45 -17.62
C TYR A 346 -7.55 -21.28 -17.13
N GLN A 347 -7.73 -21.23 -15.82
CA GLN A 347 -8.99 -20.89 -15.17
C GLN A 347 -8.76 -19.82 -14.11
N LEU A 348 -9.69 -18.88 -13.99
CA LEU A 348 -9.58 -17.73 -13.09
C LEU A 348 -9.40 -18.15 -11.62
N SER A 349 -10.15 -19.17 -11.21
CA SER A 349 -10.12 -19.77 -9.87
C SER A 349 -10.66 -21.20 -9.93
N SER A 350 -10.57 -21.95 -8.84
CA SER A 350 -11.20 -23.29 -8.74
C SER A 350 -12.73 -23.28 -8.84
N SER A 351 -13.37 -22.12 -8.72
CA SER A 351 -14.82 -21.94 -8.80
C SER A 351 -15.32 -21.42 -10.14
N VAL A 352 -14.41 -21.06 -11.05
CA VAL A 352 -14.73 -20.53 -12.38
C VAL A 352 -14.15 -21.46 -13.43
N SER A 353 -15.00 -21.99 -14.29
CA SER A 353 -14.56 -22.93 -15.33
C SER A 353 -13.60 -22.28 -16.33
N SER A 354 -12.65 -23.05 -16.85
CA SER A 354 -11.70 -22.62 -17.89
C SER A 354 -12.39 -22.13 -19.17
N VAL A 355 -13.65 -22.50 -19.41
CA VAL A 355 -14.41 -22.01 -20.58
C VAL A 355 -14.98 -20.60 -20.41
N GLU A 356 -15.09 -20.08 -19.19
CA GLU A 356 -15.86 -18.85 -18.90
C GLU A 356 -15.07 -17.54 -19.06
N ASP A 357 -13.75 -17.59 -18.86
CA ASP A 357 -12.87 -16.41 -18.95
C ASP A 357 -11.45 -16.87 -19.31
N MET A 358 -10.57 -15.93 -19.64
CA MET A 358 -9.14 -16.13 -19.88
C MET A 358 -8.34 -14.97 -19.28
N ALA A 359 -7.01 -15.00 -19.31
CA ALA A 359 -6.18 -13.96 -18.68
C ALA A 359 -5.80 -12.82 -19.64
N ALA A 360 -5.15 -11.78 -19.12
CA ALA A 360 -4.59 -10.69 -19.95
C ALA A 360 -3.24 -10.20 -19.42
N MET A 361 -2.35 -9.78 -20.33
CA MET A 361 -1.04 -9.22 -20.01
C MET A 361 -0.81 -7.89 -20.71
N PHE A 362 -0.32 -6.89 -19.96
CA PHE A 362 0.07 -5.58 -20.44
C PHE A 362 1.59 -5.56 -20.64
N VAL A 363 2.08 -5.81 -21.85
CA VAL A 363 3.50 -6.06 -22.11
C VAL A 363 4.15 -4.84 -22.76
N PRO A 364 5.02 -4.09 -22.07
CA PRO A 364 5.76 -3.01 -22.70
C PRO A 364 6.68 -3.54 -23.81
N ASN A 365 6.78 -2.81 -24.91
CA ASN A 365 7.69 -3.14 -25.99
C ASN A 365 9.16 -2.91 -25.59
N ASP A 366 10.10 -3.42 -26.38
CA ASP A 366 11.53 -3.39 -26.08
C ASP A 366 12.08 -1.96 -26.02
N GLU A 367 11.53 -1.04 -26.81
CA GLU A 367 11.87 0.39 -26.73
C GLU A 367 11.47 0.98 -25.38
N ALA A 368 10.23 0.75 -24.94
CA ALA A 368 9.73 1.21 -23.65
C ALA A 368 10.47 0.58 -22.47
N MET A 369 10.77 -0.73 -22.55
CA MET A 369 11.55 -1.43 -21.53
C MET A 369 12.97 -0.88 -21.44
N THR A 370 13.60 -0.61 -22.58
CA THR A 370 14.94 0.01 -22.64
C THR A 370 14.92 1.38 -21.98
N ASP A 371 14.01 2.25 -22.41
CA ASP A 371 13.89 3.60 -21.88
C ASP A 371 13.62 3.58 -20.37
N TYR A 372 12.75 2.68 -19.91
CA TYR A 372 12.42 2.54 -18.50
C TYR A 372 13.62 2.21 -17.60
N PHE A 373 14.42 1.21 -17.98
CA PHE A 373 15.57 0.75 -17.20
C PHE A 373 16.84 1.59 -17.40
N VAL A 374 16.96 2.29 -18.53
CA VAL A 374 18.14 3.13 -18.80
C VAL A 374 17.93 4.55 -18.26
N SER A 375 16.73 5.11 -18.37
CA SER A 375 16.49 6.54 -18.16
C SER A 375 15.40 6.90 -17.15
N GLN A 376 14.51 5.97 -16.76
CA GLN A 376 13.32 6.28 -15.94
C GLN A 376 13.29 5.51 -14.62
N GLY A 377 12.10 5.23 -14.07
CA GLY A 377 11.93 4.62 -12.75
C GLY A 377 12.62 3.27 -12.56
N GLY A 378 12.98 2.54 -13.62
CA GLY A 378 13.75 1.30 -13.56
C GLY A 378 15.26 1.51 -13.45
N ARG A 379 15.75 2.72 -13.71
CA ARG A 379 17.18 3.07 -13.69
C ARG A 379 17.83 2.81 -12.34
N SER A 380 17.15 3.15 -11.26
CA SER A 380 17.64 2.93 -9.89
C SER A 380 17.89 1.45 -9.58
N LEU A 381 17.09 0.55 -10.17
CA LEU A 381 17.29 -0.89 -10.03
C LEU A 381 18.55 -1.35 -10.79
N ILE A 382 18.76 -0.84 -12.01
CA ILE A 382 19.95 -1.18 -12.79
C ILE A 382 21.20 -0.62 -12.12
N GLU A 383 21.24 0.66 -11.77
CA GLU A 383 22.41 1.27 -11.11
C GLU A 383 22.82 0.55 -9.83
N ARG A 384 21.85 -0.10 -9.17
CA ARG A 384 22.05 -0.86 -7.95
C ARG A 384 22.55 -2.28 -8.17
N TYR A 385 21.90 -3.04 -9.05
CA TYR A 385 22.15 -4.47 -9.17
C TYR A 385 23.09 -4.84 -10.30
N ALA A 386 23.17 -4.01 -11.34
CA ALA A 386 23.98 -4.26 -12.50
C ALA A 386 25.45 -4.49 -12.16
N LYS A 387 26.09 -5.36 -12.94
CA LYS A 387 27.54 -5.57 -12.90
C LYS A 387 28.26 -4.85 -14.04
N LYS A 388 27.51 -4.30 -15.00
CA LYS A 388 28.02 -3.56 -16.15
C LYS A 388 27.37 -2.17 -16.23
N PRO A 389 27.99 -1.19 -16.92
CA PRO A 389 27.41 0.15 -17.08
C PRO A 389 25.97 0.13 -17.63
N ASN A 390 25.10 1.00 -17.10
CA ASN A 390 23.70 1.09 -17.54
C ASN A 390 23.61 1.67 -18.97
N THR A 391 23.50 0.78 -19.94
CA THR A 391 23.53 1.04 -21.39
C THR A 391 22.59 0.05 -22.08
N LYS A 392 22.09 0.40 -23.27
CA LYS A 392 21.17 -0.45 -24.03
C LYS A 392 21.78 -1.83 -24.33
N GLU A 393 23.06 -1.86 -24.65
CA GLU A 393 23.80 -3.05 -25.06
C GLU A 393 23.96 -4.05 -23.90
N ASN A 394 24.12 -3.55 -22.67
CA ASN A 394 24.29 -4.37 -21.47
C ASN A 394 22.97 -4.70 -20.77
N LEU A 395 21.84 -4.18 -21.27
CA LEU A 395 20.58 -4.19 -20.53
C LEU A 395 20.07 -5.60 -20.18
N LEU A 396 20.09 -6.53 -21.14
CA LEU A 396 19.61 -7.90 -20.90
C LEU A 396 20.39 -8.58 -19.76
N GLU A 397 21.72 -8.46 -19.75
CA GLU A 397 22.54 -9.02 -18.67
C GLU A 397 22.33 -8.29 -17.34
N ASN A 398 22.16 -6.98 -17.37
CA ASN A 398 21.96 -6.15 -16.19
C ASN A 398 20.61 -6.39 -15.51
N VAL A 399 19.55 -6.56 -16.29
CA VAL A 399 18.20 -6.88 -15.80
C VAL A 399 18.18 -8.21 -15.05
N ASP A 400 18.96 -9.19 -15.50
CA ASP A 400 19.07 -10.48 -14.82
C ASP A 400 19.70 -10.35 -13.43
N GLN A 401 20.52 -9.33 -13.19
CA GLN A 401 21.12 -9.12 -11.87
C GLN A 401 20.11 -8.62 -10.84
N ILE A 402 18.97 -8.10 -11.26
CA ILE A 402 17.89 -7.69 -10.35
C ILE A 402 17.33 -8.97 -9.69
N PRO A 403 17.30 -9.04 -8.33
CA PRO A 403 16.73 -10.18 -7.62
C PRO A 403 15.31 -10.52 -8.07
N LEU A 404 15.02 -11.82 -8.13
CA LEU A 404 13.78 -12.33 -8.71
C LEU A 404 12.52 -11.87 -7.95
N ASP A 405 12.61 -11.73 -6.62
CA ASP A 405 11.53 -11.20 -5.76
C ASP A 405 11.27 -9.72 -5.98
N ILE A 406 12.29 -8.96 -6.39
CA ILE A 406 12.15 -7.56 -6.74
C ILE A 406 11.49 -7.45 -8.11
N ILE A 407 12.09 -8.03 -9.17
CA ILE A 407 11.58 -7.88 -10.55
C ILE A 407 10.18 -8.47 -10.74
N GLN A 408 9.80 -9.42 -9.88
CA GLN A 408 8.45 -9.96 -9.79
C GLN A 408 7.37 -8.87 -9.67
N ALA A 409 7.59 -7.82 -8.87
CA ALA A 409 6.58 -6.78 -8.66
C ALA A 409 6.19 -6.10 -9.99
N LEU A 410 7.16 -5.86 -10.89
CA LEU A 410 6.91 -5.34 -12.22
C LEU A 410 6.04 -6.29 -13.05
N VAL A 411 6.44 -7.57 -13.13
CA VAL A 411 5.75 -8.57 -13.93
C VAL A 411 4.31 -8.78 -13.41
N ASN A 412 4.15 -8.90 -12.09
CA ASN A 412 2.86 -9.10 -11.45
C ASN A 412 1.92 -7.90 -11.65
N ASN A 413 2.44 -6.67 -11.62
CA ASN A 413 1.62 -5.46 -11.88
C ASN A 413 1.03 -5.46 -13.31
N LEU A 414 1.73 -6.11 -14.25
CA LEU A 414 1.37 -6.16 -15.66
C LEU A 414 0.54 -7.39 -16.05
N MET A 415 0.36 -8.35 -15.14
CA MET A 415 -0.46 -9.56 -15.32
C MET A 415 -1.83 -9.37 -14.69
N LYS A 416 -2.91 -9.48 -15.48
CA LYS A 416 -4.30 -9.43 -15.01
C LYS A 416 -5.00 -10.77 -15.21
N ASN A 417 -5.75 -11.17 -14.19
CA ASN A 417 -6.37 -12.48 -14.14
C ASN A 417 -7.54 -12.65 -15.13
N SER A 418 -8.14 -11.56 -15.61
CA SER A 418 -9.33 -11.60 -16.46
C SER A 418 -9.18 -10.73 -17.70
N PHE A 419 -9.42 -11.34 -18.86
CA PHE A 419 -9.59 -10.65 -20.13
C PHE A 419 -10.89 -9.85 -20.14
N ILE A 420 -11.98 -10.44 -19.62
CA ILE A 420 -13.30 -9.79 -19.58
C ILE A 420 -13.27 -8.46 -18.82
N GLU A 421 -12.44 -8.36 -17.77
CA GLU A 421 -12.28 -7.14 -16.97
C GLU A 421 -11.21 -6.17 -17.50
N THR A 422 -10.52 -6.51 -18.60
CA THR A 422 -9.45 -5.69 -19.19
C THR A 422 -9.73 -5.23 -20.61
N VAL A 423 -10.94 -5.47 -21.13
CA VAL A 423 -11.37 -4.94 -22.42
C VAL A 423 -11.30 -3.41 -22.44
N PRO A 424 -11.00 -2.77 -23.59
CA PRO A 424 -10.80 -1.33 -23.66
C PRO A 424 -11.94 -0.50 -23.07
N SER A 425 -13.20 -0.91 -23.24
CA SER A 425 -14.35 -0.21 -22.68
C SER A 425 -14.42 -0.18 -21.14
N LYS A 426 -13.62 -0.99 -20.44
CA LYS A 426 -13.57 -1.12 -18.97
C LYS A 426 -12.27 -0.61 -18.36
N TYR A 427 -11.38 0.03 -19.11
CA TYR A 427 -10.02 0.37 -18.66
C TYR A 427 -9.89 1.08 -17.29
N TYR A 428 -10.90 1.86 -16.87
CA TYR A 428 -10.93 2.51 -15.56
C TYR A 428 -11.08 1.56 -14.35
N THR A 429 -11.50 0.32 -14.56
CA THR A 429 -11.62 -0.68 -13.47
C THR A 429 -10.34 -1.49 -13.27
N ILE A 430 -9.36 -1.34 -14.17
CA ILE A 430 -8.09 -2.05 -14.09
C ILE A 430 -7.26 -1.42 -12.97
N MET A 431 -6.96 -2.21 -11.94
CA MET A 431 -6.19 -1.76 -10.77
C MET A 431 -4.72 -2.16 -10.88
N ASN A 432 -3.82 -1.37 -10.31
CA ASN A 432 -2.40 -1.69 -10.13
C ASN A 432 -2.14 -2.44 -8.81
N ASP A 433 -0.85 -2.68 -8.50
CA ASP A 433 -0.38 -3.35 -7.28
C ASP A 433 -0.77 -2.64 -5.96
N ALA A 434 -0.98 -1.32 -6.00
CA ALA A 434 -1.47 -0.52 -4.87
C ALA A 434 -3.01 -0.44 -4.77
N ARG A 435 -3.75 -1.13 -5.67
CA ARG A 435 -5.22 -1.00 -5.84
C ARG A 435 -5.69 0.38 -6.29
N ASP A 436 -4.80 1.18 -6.86
CA ASP A 436 -5.16 2.40 -7.58
C ASP A 436 -5.53 2.06 -9.03
N GLN A 437 -6.31 2.94 -9.68
CA GLN A 437 -6.59 2.81 -11.11
C GLN A 437 -5.27 2.83 -11.90
N MET A 438 -5.00 1.76 -12.64
CA MET A 438 -3.81 1.61 -13.48
C MET A 438 -3.77 2.63 -14.62
N PHE A 439 -4.95 3.03 -15.09
CA PHE A 439 -5.15 4.03 -16.14
C PHE A 439 -6.10 5.14 -15.63
N PRO A 440 -5.61 6.10 -14.82
CA PRO A 440 -6.47 7.10 -14.19
C PRO A 440 -6.99 8.14 -15.19
N PRO A 441 -8.20 8.71 -14.99
CA PRO A 441 -8.79 9.72 -15.88
C PRO A 441 -7.93 10.97 -16.08
N SER A 442 -7.10 11.33 -15.09
CA SER A 442 -6.17 12.46 -15.18
C SER A 442 -5.11 12.30 -16.26
N GLN A 443 -4.76 11.06 -16.62
CA GLN A 443 -3.78 10.75 -17.67
C GLN A 443 -4.43 10.14 -18.91
N TYR A 444 -5.54 9.42 -18.74
CA TYR A 444 -6.27 8.72 -19.80
C TYR A 444 -7.74 9.15 -19.78
N PRO A 445 -8.07 10.37 -20.27
CA PRO A 445 -9.41 10.93 -20.14
C PRO A 445 -10.45 10.26 -21.08
N SER A 446 -10.01 9.50 -22.08
CA SER A 446 -10.86 8.85 -23.07
C SER A 446 -10.37 7.46 -23.46
N GLU A 447 -11.28 6.63 -24.00
CA GLU A 447 -10.94 5.29 -24.53
C GLU A 447 -9.89 5.38 -25.66
N ASP A 448 -9.92 6.45 -26.47
CA ASP A 448 -8.91 6.70 -27.51
C ASP A 448 -7.53 7.02 -26.92
N ALA A 449 -7.46 7.82 -25.87
CA ALA A 449 -6.21 8.12 -25.16
C ALA A 449 -5.62 6.85 -24.52
N TYR A 450 -6.48 5.98 -23.98
CA TYR A 450 -6.08 4.65 -23.51
C TYR A 450 -5.54 3.78 -24.66
N LYS A 451 -6.30 3.67 -25.75
CA LYS A 451 -5.93 2.86 -26.94
C LYS A 451 -4.60 3.31 -27.58
N ALA A 452 -4.28 4.61 -27.53
CA ALA A 452 -3.05 5.18 -28.07
C ALA A 452 -1.76 4.70 -27.36
N VAL A 453 -1.87 4.10 -26.18
CA VAL A 453 -0.73 3.52 -25.44
C VAL A 453 -0.29 2.18 -26.04
N PHE A 454 -1.17 1.52 -26.80
CA PHE A 454 -0.93 0.19 -27.33
C PHE A 454 -0.41 0.26 -28.77
N THR A 455 0.66 -0.45 -29.05
CA THR A 455 1.22 -0.59 -30.40
C THR A 455 0.57 -1.74 -31.17
N LYS A 456 0.12 -2.78 -30.45
CA LYS A 456 -0.62 -3.93 -31.00
C LYS A 456 -1.30 -4.75 -29.90
N SER A 457 -2.32 -5.51 -30.29
CA SER A 457 -2.97 -6.52 -29.47
C SER A 457 -2.73 -7.90 -30.09
N LEU A 458 -2.44 -8.90 -29.26
CA LEU A 458 -2.16 -10.26 -29.69
C LEU A 458 -3.08 -11.22 -28.94
N LEU A 459 -3.94 -11.93 -29.68
CA LEU A 459 -4.77 -12.99 -29.12
C LEU A 459 -3.92 -14.26 -28.93
N ALA A 460 -4.02 -14.86 -27.75
CA ALA A 460 -3.38 -16.12 -27.37
C ALA A 460 -4.44 -17.18 -27.01
N ASN A 461 -4.03 -18.44 -26.86
CA ASN A 461 -4.95 -19.53 -26.49
C ASN A 461 -5.62 -19.30 -25.11
N ASN A 462 -4.85 -18.74 -24.18
CA ASN A 462 -5.23 -18.57 -22.78
C ASN A 462 -5.38 -17.11 -22.36
N GLY A 463 -5.41 -16.16 -23.30
CA GLY A 463 -5.56 -14.76 -22.97
C GLY A 463 -5.27 -13.78 -24.10
N VAL A 464 -5.12 -12.51 -23.73
CA VAL A 464 -4.74 -11.43 -24.65
C VAL A 464 -3.50 -10.72 -24.14
N VAL A 465 -2.56 -10.46 -25.04
CA VAL A 465 -1.36 -9.65 -24.78
C VAL A 465 -1.53 -8.28 -25.42
N TYR A 466 -1.62 -7.24 -24.60
CA TYR A 466 -1.65 -5.85 -25.03
C TYR A 466 -0.23 -5.28 -25.01
N VAL A 467 0.37 -5.07 -26.19
CA VAL A 467 1.73 -4.54 -26.29
C VAL A 467 1.71 -3.02 -26.19
N MET A 468 2.47 -2.46 -25.24
CA MET A 468 2.44 -1.04 -24.88
C MET A 468 3.70 -0.30 -25.31
N ASN A 469 3.57 1.00 -25.59
CA ASN A 469 4.69 1.92 -25.87
C ASN A 469 5.31 2.56 -24.61
N ARG A 470 4.95 2.06 -23.42
CA ARG A 470 5.45 2.55 -22.13
C ARG A 470 5.39 1.46 -21.06
N VAL A 471 6.19 1.62 -20.01
CA VAL A 471 6.10 0.81 -18.79
C VAL A 471 5.16 1.47 -17.78
N ILE A 472 4.26 0.70 -17.19
CA ILE A 472 3.47 1.10 -16.03
C ILE A 472 4.16 0.53 -14.79
N SER A 473 4.85 1.41 -14.06
CA SER A 473 5.63 1.01 -12.89
C SER A 473 4.72 0.55 -11.76
N PRO A 474 5.09 -0.51 -11.01
CA PRO A 474 4.43 -0.81 -9.76
C PRO A 474 4.65 0.34 -8.77
N ALA A 475 3.68 0.55 -7.87
CA ALA A 475 3.78 1.51 -6.78
C ALA A 475 5.02 1.27 -5.92
N ASP A 476 5.41 0.00 -5.75
CA ASP A 476 6.62 -0.43 -5.03
C ASP A 476 7.92 0.16 -5.57
N TYR A 477 7.94 0.63 -6.81
CA TYR A 477 9.13 1.27 -7.41
C TYR A 477 8.99 2.78 -7.51
N ALA A 478 7.75 3.28 -7.62
CA ALA A 478 7.45 4.68 -7.84
C ALA A 478 7.29 5.51 -6.56
N ALA A 479 6.98 4.87 -5.42
CA ALA A 479 6.76 5.55 -4.15
C ALA A 479 8.06 5.75 -3.35
N VAL A 480 8.10 6.73 -2.44
CA VAL A 480 9.24 6.99 -1.52
C VAL A 480 9.68 5.78 -0.68
N ILE A 481 8.81 4.79 -0.48
CA ILE A 481 9.19 3.56 0.22
C ILE A 481 10.21 2.74 -0.57
N ALA A 482 10.24 2.90 -1.89
CA ALA A 482 10.90 2.02 -2.81
C ALA A 482 12.39 1.80 -2.46
N PRO A 483 13.21 2.84 -2.15
CA PRO A 483 14.61 2.64 -1.76
C PRO A 483 14.77 1.79 -0.50
N ALA A 484 13.82 1.79 0.44
CA ALA A 484 13.84 0.87 1.57
C ALA A 484 13.69 -0.60 1.14
N LEU A 485 12.95 -0.87 0.07
CA LEU A 485 12.58 -2.23 -0.36
C LEU A 485 13.76 -2.97 -1.02
N TYR A 486 14.51 -2.27 -1.87
CA TYR A 486 15.64 -2.85 -2.63
C TYR A 486 17.01 -2.59 -1.96
N ASN A 487 17.12 -1.50 -1.19
CA ASN A 487 18.00 -1.25 -0.04
C ASN A 487 18.71 -2.42 0.71
N SER A 488 19.74 -3.10 0.21
CA SER A 488 20.51 -4.12 0.96
C SER A 488 21.17 -3.58 2.23
N ASN A 489 21.42 -2.27 2.28
CA ASN A 489 21.90 -1.54 3.46
C ASN A 489 20.75 -0.93 4.27
N THR A 490 19.49 -1.27 4.00
CA THR A 490 18.33 -0.72 4.73
C THR A 490 17.34 -1.82 5.12
N GLN A 491 17.82 -3.04 5.34
CA GLN A 491 16.97 -4.19 5.61
C GLN A 491 16.24 -4.08 6.96
N VAL A 492 16.83 -3.39 7.95
CA VAL A 492 16.12 -3.07 9.21
C VAL A 492 14.90 -2.21 8.88
N MET A 493 15.10 -1.09 8.18
CA MET A 493 14.00 -0.19 7.80
C MET A 493 12.96 -0.92 6.95
N ARG A 494 13.40 -1.68 5.93
CA ARG A 494 12.55 -2.54 5.08
C ARG A 494 11.63 -3.44 5.90
N THR A 495 12.21 -4.13 6.88
CA THR A 495 11.49 -5.07 7.73
C THR A 495 10.43 -4.36 8.56
N VAL A 496 10.73 -3.17 9.09
CA VAL A 496 9.79 -2.40 9.90
C VAL A 496 8.65 -1.84 9.04
N VAL A 497 8.94 -1.24 7.88
CA VAL A 497 7.90 -0.62 7.05
C VAL A 497 6.95 -1.63 6.42
N ARG A 498 7.43 -2.86 6.15
CA ARG A 498 6.65 -3.97 5.60
C ARG A 498 6.01 -4.88 6.64
N ALA A 499 6.26 -4.66 7.93
CA ALA A 499 5.87 -5.59 8.99
C ALA A 499 4.36 -5.94 8.98
N ASP A 500 3.52 -5.00 8.53
CA ASP A 500 2.07 -5.15 8.51
C ASP A 500 1.49 -5.53 7.12
N ASP A 501 2.33 -5.72 6.09
CA ASP A 501 1.89 -5.91 4.67
C ASP A 501 0.90 -7.07 4.50
N SER A 502 1.15 -8.20 5.17
CA SER A 502 0.31 -9.41 5.08
C SER A 502 -1.05 -9.27 5.76
N TYR A 503 -1.29 -8.16 6.48
CA TYR A 503 -2.51 -7.93 7.28
C TYR A 503 -3.43 -6.86 6.69
N ILE A 504 -3.17 -6.44 5.44
CA ILE A 504 -3.96 -5.40 4.73
C ILE A 504 -5.24 -5.99 4.10
N GLN A 505 -5.35 -7.32 3.98
CA GLN A 505 -6.49 -7.98 3.35
C GLN A 505 -7.16 -8.96 4.33
N GLY A 506 -8.49 -8.92 4.43
CA GLY A 506 -9.29 -9.81 5.31
C GLY A 506 -9.68 -9.17 6.64
N THR A 507 -9.90 -9.98 7.68
CA THR A 507 -10.36 -9.56 9.02
C THR A 507 -9.24 -9.48 10.06
N ASP A 508 -7.99 -9.54 9.63
CA ASP A 508 -6.81 -9.79 10.49
C ASP A 508 -6.06 -8.54 10.99
N TYR A 509 -6.60 -7.34 10.78
CA TYR A 509 -5.95 -6.08 11.14
C TYR A 509 -5.48 -6.02 12.60
N SER A 510 -6.26 -6.59 13.53
CA SER A 510 -5.94 -6.60 14.96
C SER A 510 -4.69 -7.43 15.30
N ARG A 511 -4.25 -8.32 14.40
CA ARG A 511 -3.10 -9.21 14.55
C ARG A 511 -1.81 -8.66 13.94
N ALA A 512 -1.86 -7.50 13.26
CA ALA A 512 -0.69 -6.88 12.66
C ALA A 512 0.37 -6.57 13.76
N PRO A 513 1.67 -6.87 13.52
CA PRO A 513 2.71 -6.78 14.54
C PRO A 513 2.95 -5.34 15.02
N LEU A 514 2.93 -4.35 14.12
CA LEU A 514 3.17 -2.95 14.47
C LEU A 514 1.85 -2.16 14.56
N LYS A 515 0.85 -2.51 13.73
CA LYS A 515 -0.43 -1.77 13.61
C LYS A 515 -0.23 -0.32 13.17
N GLN A 516 0.78 -0.10 12.34
CA GLN A 516 1.15 1.22 11.82
C GLN A 516 0.90 1.34 10.32
N TYR A 517 0.92 0.21 9.58
CA TYR A 517 0.69 0.12 8.14
C TYR A 517 1.53 1.12 7.33
N PHE A 518 2.82 1.26 7.69
CA PHE A 518 3.75 2.21 7.08
C PHE A 518 3.83 2.06 5.55
N SER A 519 3.86 0.83 5.05
CA SER A 519 3.87 0.52 3.61
C SER A 519 2.67 1.13 2.87
N THR A 520 1.44 0.91 3.36
CA THR A 520 0.24 1.54 2.79
C THR A 520 0.32 3.06 2.81
N TYR A 521 0.80 3.61 3.93
CA TYR A 521 0.92 5.05 4.13
C TYR A 521 1.92 5.68 3.14
N LEU A 522 3.11 5.10 3.01
CA LEU A 522 4.18 5.59 2.13
C LEU A 522 3.92 5.30 0.65
N LYS A 523 2.97 4.42 0.32
CA LYS A 523 2.49 4.17 -1.05
C LYS A 523 1.29 5.04 -1.45
N ALA A 524 0.81 5.92 -0.56
CA ALA A 524 -0.29 6.82 -0.89
C ALA A 524 0.15 7.83 -1.97
N MET A 525 -0.17 7.54 -3.23
CA MET A 525 0.29 8.32 -4.39
C MET A 525 -0.35 9.70 -4.52
N GLN A 526 -1.31 10.06 -3.66
CA GLN A 526 -1.92 11.39 -3.60
C GLN A 526 -1.16 12.33 -2.64
N SER A 527 -0.47 11.79 -1.65
CA SER A 527 0.34 12.55 -0.70
C SER A 527 1.74 12.82 -1.25
N ARG A 528 2.46 13.77 -0.65
CA ARG A 528 3.90 13.97 -0.88
C ARG A 528 4.70 13.72 0.39
N PHE A 529 5.84 13.06 0.26
CA PHE A 529 6.66 12.65 1.40
C PHE A 529 8.13 13.03 1.26
N SER A 530 8.79 13.22 2.40
CA SER A 530 10.23 13.03 2.52
C SER A 530 10.48 11.90 3.50
N PHE A 531 11.11 10.82 3.03
CA PHE A 531 11.37 9.64 3.85
C PHE A 531 12.87 9.49 4.09
N PHE A 532 13.27 9.53 5.36
CA PHE A 532 14.66 9.36 5.78
C PHE A 532 14.91 7.92 6.19
N ILE A 533 16.01 7.32 5.74
CA ILE A 533 16.32 5.93 6.03
C ILE A 533 17.75 5.82 6.56
N PRO A 534 17.95 5.61 7.86
CA PRO A 534 19.27 5.26 8.37
C PRO A 534 19.71 3.90 7.82
N GLU A 535 20.95 3.83 7.35
CA GLU A 535 21.55 2.58 6.91
C GLU A 535 21.71 1.59 8.07
N ASP A 536 21.66 0.30 7.76
CA ASP A 536 21.83 -0.80 8.68
C ASP A 536 23.18 -0.71 9.42
N GLU A 537 24.24 -0.24 8.75
CA GLU A 537 25.54 0.01 9.40
C GLU A 537 25.44 1.10 10.47
N GLY A 538 24.75 2.20 10.17
CA GLY A 538 24.49 3.29 11.10
C GLY A 538 23.67 2.85 12.32
N LEU A 539 22.62 2.06 12.07
CA LEU A 539 21.78 1.47 13.12
C LEU A 539 22.53 0.45 13.96
N ASN A 540 23.43 -0.33 13.36
CA ASN A 540 24.24 -1.31 14.07
C ASN A 540 25.40 -0.68 14.85
N THR A 541 25.86 0.52 14.46
CA THR A 541 27.00 1.20 15.09
C THR A 541 26.56 2.21 16.15
N TYR A 542 25.65 3.12 15.79
CA TYR A 542 25.24 4.23 16.65
C TYR A 542 23.91 3.94 17.36
N GLY A 543 23.02 3.16 16.75
CA GLY A 543 21.74 2.76 17.35
C GLY A 543 20.81 3.94 17.66
N TYR A 544 19.81 3.70 18.51
CA TYR A 544 18.78 4.66 18.91
C TYR A 544 18.63 4.68 20.43
N VAL A 545 18.68 5.87 21.05
CA VAL A 545 18.63 6.03 22.52
C VAL A 545 17.23 5.68 23.03
N ASP A 546 17.15 4.96 24.15
CA ASP A 546 15.89 4.63 24.82
C ASP A 546 15.56 5.67 25.90
N PRO A 547 14.58 6.58 25.68
CA PRO A 547 14.22 7.60 26.66
C PRO A 547 13.72 7.02 27.99
N ALA A 548 13.08 5.84 27.96
CA ALA A 548 12.53 5.20 29.15
C ALA A 548 13.64 4.73 30.10
N SER A 549 14.72 4.18 29.55
CA SER A 549 15.90 3.80 30.33
C SER A 549 16.52 4.96 31.11
N MET A 550 16.47 6.17 30.53
CA MET A 550 17.01 7.39 31.15
C MET A 550 16.06 7.97 32.20
N ALA A 551 14.76 7.82 32.00
CA ALA A 551 13.76 8.30 32.95
C ALA A 551 13.67 7.42 34.21
N ASN A 552 13.91 6.11 34.08
CA ASN A 552 13.74 5.12 35.15
C ASN A 552 14.91 5.08 36.17
N SER A 553 16.05 5.68 35.88
CA SER A 553 17.23 5.62 36.75
C SER A 553 17.97 6.94 36.82
N LYS A 554 18.68 7.17 37.92
CA LYS A 554 19.74 8.20 37.98
C LYS A 554 21.13 7.62 37.73
N ASN A 555 21.25 6.29 37.73
CA ASN A 555 22.52 5.63 37.48
C ASN A 555 22.73 5.49 35.96
N VAL A 556 23.75 6.19 35.45
CA VAL A 556 24.12 6.19 34.04
C VAL A 556 24.39 4.78 33.50
N SER A 557 24.81 3.83 34.33
CA SER A 557 25.01 2.44 33.89
C SER A 557 23.72 1.75 33.39
N ASN A 558 22.55 2.30 33.75
CA ASN A 558 21.25 1.83 33.31
C ASN A 558 20.70 2.55 32.08
N PHE A 559 21.36 3.61 31.60
CA PHE A 559 20.93 4.29 30.39
C PHE A 559 21.26 3.42 29.19
N ARG A 560 20.35 3.32 28.23
CA ARG A 560 20.45 2.39 27.12
C ARG A 560 20.23 3.10 25.80
N TYR A 561 20.95 2.63 24.80
CA TYR A 561 20.56 2.77 23.41
C TYR A 561 20.61 1.39 22.75
N TYR A 562 19.81 1.22 21.70
CA TYR A 562 19.66 -0.06 21.02
C TYR A 562 20.30 0.00 19.65
N ARG A 563 21.23 -0.92 19.39
CA ARG A 563 21.76 -1.20 18.06
C ARG A 563 20.85 -2.18 17.35
N PHE A 564 20.54 -1.90 16.08
CA PHE A 564 19.67 -2.76 15.27
C PHE A 564 20.42 -3.34 14.09
N ARG A 565 20.14 -4.59 13.78
CA ARG A 565 20.66 -5.26 12.57
C ARG A 565 19.64 -6.28 12.05
N PRO A 566 19.72 -6.65 10.77
CA PRO A 566 18.86 -7.68 10.20
C PRO A 566 19.08 -9.02 10.92
N GLY A 567 18.01 -9.81 11.08
CA GLY A 567 18.07 -11.12 11.70
C GLY A 567 17.04 -12.08 11.12
N ASP A 568 16.92 -13.28 11.69
CA ASP A 568 16.00 -14.32 11.24
C ASP A 568 14.99 -14.65 12.35
N THR A 569 13.70 -14.64 12.01
CA THR A 569 12.63 -15.00 12.95
C THR A 569 12.58 -16.49 13.24
N ARG A 570 13.20 -17.34 12.40
CA ARG A 570 13.14 -18.80 12.45
C ARG A 570 11.70 -19.33 12.48
N GLY A 571 10.79 -18.64 11.79
CA GLY A 571 9.37 -18.99 11.72
C GLY A 571 8.53 -18.61 12.94
N VAL A 572 9.07 -17.84 13.91
CA VAL A 572 8.30 -17.41 15.09
C VAL A 572 7.24 -16.36 14.71
N SER A 573 5.97 -16.71 14.88
CA SER A 573 4.84 -15.81 14.64
C SER A 573 4.79 -14.66 15.65
N GLY A 574 4.52 -13.44 15.17
CA GLY A 574 4.51 -12.22 15.99
C GLY A 574 5.90 -11.69 16.35
N ALA A 575 6.96 -12.25 15.77
CA ALA A 575 8.31 -11.72 15.83
C ALA A 575 8.62 -10.82 14.62
N LEU A 576 9.72 -10.07 14.70
CA LEU A 576 10.19 -9.18 13.63
C LEU A 576 11.66 -9.46 13.36
N ALA A 577 12.03 -9.62 12.08
CA ALA A 577 13.35 -10.01 11.57
C ALA A 577 14.47 -8.96 11.77
N VAL A 578 14.54 -8.39 12.97
CA VAL A 578 15.46 -7.35 13.41
C VAL A 578 15.99 -7.74 14.77
N ASP A 579 17.30 -7.80 14.97
CA ASP A 579 17.87 -7.90 16.30
C ASP A 579 17.89 -6.51 16.96
N ALA A 580 17.58 -6.42 18.25
CA ALA A 580 17.78 -5.22 19.06
C ALA A 580 18.70 -5.52 20.24
N TRP A 581 19.91 -4.98 20.21
CA TRP A 581 20.94 -5.22 21.22
C TRP A 581 21.22 -3.98 22.07
N PRO A 582 21.16 -4.09 23.40
CA PRO A 582 21.30 -2.97 24.32
C PRO A 582 22.78 -2.61 24.52
N VAL A 583 23.06 -1.31 24.52
CA VAL A 583 24.37 -0.72 24.83
C VAL A 583 24.17 0.36 25.89
N THR A 584 25.11 0.51 26.83
CA THR A 584 25.02 1.57 27.84
C THR A 584 25.23 2.94 27.19
N TYR A 585 24.23 3.82 27.28
CA TYR A 585 24.35 5.21 26.84
C TYR A 585 25.11 6.04 27.89
N LYS A 586 26.18 6.71 27.47
CA LYS A 586 27.00 7.56 28.34
C LYS A 586 26.79 9.02 27.95
N PRO A 587 26.06 9.84 28.75
CA PRO A 587 25.81 11.25 28.41
C PRO A 587 27.09 12.07 28.17
N ALA A 588 28.21 11.69 28.78
CA ALA A 588 29.48 12.39 28.61
C ALA A 588 30.12 12.20 27.23
N THR A 589 29.84 11.10 26.53
CA THR A 589 30.49 10.74 25.26
C THR A 589 29.50 10.46 24.13
N GLY A 590 28.21 10.32 24.44
CA GLY A 590 27.19 9.92 23.47
C GLY A 590 27.32 8.45 23.05
N GLN A 591 26.79 8.15 21.88
CA GLN A 591 26.85 6.83 21.24
C GLN A 591 28.16 6.68 20.46
N HIS A 592 28.98 5.68 20.77
CA HIS A 592 30.26 5.47 20.11
C HIS A 592 30.36 4.09 19.43
N PRO A 593 31.07 3.94 18.30
CA PRO A 593 31.30 2.63 17.67
C PRO A 593 31.92 1.60 18.61
N ASP A 594 32.88 2.02 19.44
CA ASP A 594 33.61 1.13 20.37
C ASP A 594 32.81 0.71 21.62
N ASP A 595 31.60 1.25 21.82
CA ASP A 595 30.77 0.85 22.94
C ASP A 595 30.35 -0.63 22.80
N LYS A 596 30.41 -1.34 23.92
CA LYS A 596 30.16 -2.78 23.99
C LYS A 596 28.70 -3.05 24.31
N ILE A 597 28.11 -4.01 23.60
CA ILE A 597 26.81 -4.59 23.95
C ILE A 597 26.87 -5.08 25.39
N ILE A 598 25.83 -4.79 26.17
CA ILE A 598 25.75 -5.20 27.57
C ILE A 598 25.75 -6.74 27.64
N ASN A 599 26.75 -7.31 28.33
CA ASN A 599 26.88 -8.76 28.48
C ASN A 599 25.72 -9.32 29.33
N GLY A 600 24.80 -10.04 28.66
CA GLY A 600 23.61 -10.63 29.27
C GLY A 600 22.40 -10.43 28.36
N THR A 601 21.62 -11.48 28.13
CA THR A 601 20.41 -11.42 27.27
C THR A 601 19.26 -10.62 27.89
N THR A 602 19.42 -10.13 29.12
CA THR A 602 18.38 -9.53 29.96
C THR A 602 17.61 -8.39 29.30
N PHE A 603 18.27 -7.55 28.50
CA PHE A 603 17.63 -6.39 27.83
C PHE A 603 17.60 -6.52 26.31
N ALA A 604 18.11 -7.62 25.77
CA ALA A 604 18.12 -7.87 24.33
C ALA A 604 16.75 -8.34 23.84
N SER A 605 16.47 -8.07 22.57
CA SER A 605 15.32 -8.64 21.86
C SER A 605 15.79 -9.16 20.49
N PRO A 606 16.18 -10.46 20.39
CA PRO A 606 16.59 -11.04 19.13
C PRO A 606 15.44 -11.14 18.13
N ALA A 607 15.77 -11.34 16.85
CA ALA A 607 14.81 -11.42 15.75
C ALA A 607 13.74 -12.51 15.91
N ASN A 608 14.05 -13.60 16.60
CA ASN A 608 13.15 -14.73 16.86
C ASN A 608 12.35 -14.60 18.17
N GLN A 609 12.28 -13.40 18.76
CA GLN A 609 11.44 -13.11 19.93
C GLN A 609 10.16 -12.37 19.51
N LYS A 610 9.02 -12.74 20.11
CA LYS A 610 7.75 -12.05 19.88
C LYS A 610 7.78 -10.61 20.42
N LEU A 611 7.10 -9.72 19.71
CA LEU A 611 7.05 -8.29 20.04
C LEU A 611 6.20 -7.94 21.27
N ASN A 612 5.42 -8.87 21.82
CA ASN A 612 4.57 -8.66 23.00
C ASN A 612 5.10 -9.35 24.27
N GLU A 613 6.25 -10.00 24.21
CA GLU A 613 6.84 -10.75 25.32
C GLU A 613 8.24 -10.19 25.68
N GLN A 614 8.60 -10.23 26.97
CA GLN A 614 9.91 -9.78 27.49
C GLN A 614 10.28 -8.37 27.00
N ASN A 615 11.43 -8.19 26.32
CA ASN A 615 11.88 -6.90 25.74
C ASN A 615 11.30 -6.59 24.34
N GLY A 616 10.45 -7.47 23.80
CA GLY A 616 9.79 -7.28 22.51
C GLY A 616 9.00 -5.96 22.43
N PRO A 617 8.27 -5.56 23.48
CA PRO A 617 7.56 -4.27 23.51
C PRO A 617 8.49 -3.06 23.40
N VAL A 618 9.70 -3.12 23.97
CA VAL A 618 10.71 -2.04 23.88
C VAL A 618 11.22 -1.93 22.45
N LYS A 619 11.65 -3.05 21.85
CA LYS A 619 12.04 -3.12 20.43
C LYS A 619 10.94 -2.58 19.52
N ARG A 620 9.68 -3.00 19.75
CA ARG A 620 8.52 -2.54 18.98
C ARG A 620 8.33 -1.02 19.11
N ALA A 621 8.37 -0.48 20.33
CA ALA A 621 8.16 0.94 20.57
C ALA A 621 9.25 1.81 19.92
N LEU A 622 10.52 1.45 20.09
CA LEU A 622 11.66 2.20 19.53
C LEU A 622 11.66 2.19 17.99
N LEU A 623 11.37 1.03 17.37
CA LEU A 623 11.30 0.94 15.91
C LEU A 623 10.11 1.74 15.35
N ILE A 624 8.95 1.72 16.00
CA ILE A 624 7.78 2.53 15.59
C ILE A 624 8.09 4.02 15.72
N GLU A 625 8.67 4.45 16.83
CA GLU A 625 9.06 5.84 17.05
C GLU A 625 10.06 6.31 16.00
N MET A 626 11.12 5.52 15.77
CA MET A 626 12.14 5.82 14.78
C MET A 626 11.50 6.03 13.40
N VAL A 627 10.71 5.08 12.89
CA VAL A 627 10.12 5.21 11.55
C VAL A 627 9.16 6.41 11.46
N ASN A 628 8.36 6.68 12.48
CA ASN A 628 7.48 7.85 12.48
C ASN A 628 8.26 9.17 12.41
N HIS A 629 9.34 9.30 13.18
CA HIS A 629 10.18 10.50 13.17
C HIS A 629 10.89 10.71 11.82
N HIS A 630 11.14 9.63 11.08
CA HIS A 630 11.83 9.68 9.79
C HIS A 630 10.91 9.92 8.58
N ILE A 631 9.62 10.16 8.79
CA ILE A 631 8.66 10.46 7.72
C ILE A 631 8.16 11.89 7.88
N ILE A 632 8.32 12.72 6.85
CA ILE A 632 7.70 14.04 6.74
C ILE A 632 6.61 13.99 5.67
N VAL A 633 5.48 14.62 5.95
CA VAL A 633 4.33 14.74 5.05
C VAL A 633 4.25 16.18 4.58
N HIS A 634 4.20 16.37 3.27
CA HIS A 634 4.13 17.68 2.64
C HIS A 634 2.74 17.93 2.06
N GLY A 635 2.44 19.20 1.77
CA GLY A 635 1.25 19.56 0.99
C GLY A 635 1.29 18.92 -0.40
N SER A 636 0.12 18.67 -1.01
CA SER A 636 0.02 18.06 -2.35
C SER A 636 0.81 18.80 -3.42
N ASP A 637 0.91 20.12 -3.25
CA ASP A 637 1.49 21.07 -4.20
C ASP A 637 2.95 21.41 -3.88
N ASP A 638 3.49 20.88 -2.75
CA ASP A 638 4.88 21.10 -2.35
C ASP A 638 5.83 20.21 -3.14
N THR A 639 6.37 20.75 -4.23
CA THR A 639 7.32 20.08 -5.10
C THR A 639 8.74 20.07 -4.56
N LYS A 640 9.07 20.93 -3.58
CA LYS A 640 10.43 21.05 -3.04
C LYS A 640 10.65 20.19 -1.81
N GLY A 641 9.62 19.96 -1.01
CA GLY A 641 9.72 19.26 0.27
C GLY A 641 10.82 19.86 1.15
N VAL A 642 11.74 19.01 1.63
CA VAL A 642 12.86 19.43 2.50
C VAL A 642 14.00 20.18 1.78
N GLU A 643 13.90 20.37 0.46
CA GLU A 643 14.85 21.18 -0.31
C GLU A 643 14.47 22.67 -0.39
N SER A 644 13.38 23.07 0.28
CA SER A 644 13.04 24.49 0.49
C SER A 644 14.00 25.17 1.47
N ASP A 645 13.91 26.51 1.60
CA ASP A 645 14.72 27.28 2.56
C ASP A 645 14.32 27.02 4.03
N GLN A 646 13.17 26.36 4.24
CA GLN A 646 12.68 25.96 5.56
C GLN A 646 13.70 25.07 6.28
N LYS A 647 13.87 25.31 7.59
CA LYS A 647 14.82 24.60 8.45
C LYS A 647 14.11 23.57 9.32
N TYR A 648 12.97 23.93 9.91
CA TYR A 648 12.22 23.10 10.86
C TYR A 648 11.01 22.48 10.18
N PHE A 649 10.98 21.16 10.13
CA PHE A 649 9.85 20.37 9.65
C PHE A 649 9.27 19.55 10.80
N LEU A 650 8.06 19.03 10.60
CA LEU A 650 7.40 18.12 11.54
C LEU A 650 7.32 16.74 10.90
N SER A 651 7.71 15.72 11.65
CA SER A 651 7.51 14.34 11.26
C SER A 651 6.05 13.91 11.38
N ARG A 652 5.75 12.68 10.95
CA ARG A 652 4.42 12.07 11.03
C ARG A 652 3.84 12.07 12.45
N ASP A 653 4.68 11.87 13.47
CA ASP A 653 4.29 11.91 14.88
C ASP A 653 4.37 13.31 15.51
N GLY A 654 4.79 14.32 14.74
CA GLY A 654 4.89 15.71 15.19
C GLY A 654 6.22 16.08 15.85
N ALA A 655 7.21 15.19 15.82
CA ALA A 655 8.56 15.48 16.29
C ALA A 655 9.27 16.45 15.31
N PRO A 656 10.03 17.43 15.82
CA PRO A 656 10.81 18.32 14.96
C PRO A 656 11.91 17.56 14.20
N VAL A 657 12.03 17.85 12.90
CA VAL A 657 13.14 17.46 12.02
C VAL A 657 13.83 18.73 11.53
N ILE A 658 15.13 18.84 11.73
CA ILE A 658 15.91 20.07 11.55
C ILE A 658 16.93 19.85 10.43
N VAL A 659 16.77 20.56 9.31
CA VAL A 659 17.78 20.56 8.24
C VAL A 659 18.79 21.68 8.51
N LYS A 660 20.06 21.34 8.79
CA LYS A 660 21.07 22.28 9.30
C LYS A 660 21.80 23.06 8.21
N THR A 661 21.89 22.50 7.00
CA THR A 661 22.67 23.07 5.89
C THR A 661 21.80 23.76 4.87
N SER A 662 22.33 24.81 4.25
CA SER A 662 21.74 25.38 3.02
C SER A 662 21.94 24.46 1.82
N ASN A 663 23.00 23.63 1.82
CA ASN A 663 23.17 22.57 0.82
C ASN A 663 22.11 21.47 1.04
N ARG A 664 21.31 21.21 0.00
CA ARG A 664 20.21 20.23 0.01
C ARG A 664 20.58 19.04 -0.87
N GLY A 665 20.19 17.85 -0.46
CA GLY A 665 20.51 16.59 -1.15
C GLY A 665 21.66 15.81 -0.51
N VAL A 666 22.58 15.25 -1.30
CA VAL A 666 23.72 14.48 -0.76
C VAL A 666 24.63 15.38 0.07
N GLY A 667 25.01 14.93 1.26
CA GLY A 667 25.75 15.70 2.25
C GLY A 667 24.90 16.62 3.12
N MET A 668 23.58 16.70 2.90
CA MET A 668 22.65 17.45 3.73
C MET A 668 22.69 16.95 5.18
N GLU A 669 22.81 17.88 6.12
CA GLU A 669 22.81 17.59 7.55
C GLU A 669 21.39 17.70 8.11
N VAL A 670 20.90 16.62 8.72
CA VAL A 670 19.53 16.52 9.24
C VAL A 670 19.54 15.97 10.65
N ASN A 671 18.86 16.65 11.56
CA ASN A 671 18.83 16.34 12.99
C ASN A 671 17.41 16.13 13.49
N GLY A 672 17.27 15.38 14.57
CA GLY A 672 16.11 15.42 15.44
C GLY A 672 16.36 16.29 16.66
N GLY A 673 15.35 16.41 17.53
CA GLY A 673 15.48 17.21 18.76
C GLY A 673 16.55 16.71 19.74
N PHE A 674 16.90 15.42 19.74
CA PHE A 674 17.94 14.88 20.61
C PHE A 674 19.32 15.38 20.21
N GLN A 675 19.60 15.46 18.91
CA GLN A 675 20.85 16.02 18.40
C GLN A 675 21.00 17.50 18.76
N GLU A 676 19.91 18.27 18.74
CA GLU A 676 19.92 19.67 19.18
C GLU A 676 20.07 19.79 20.72
N GLU A 677 19.52 18.84 21.48
CA GLU A 677 19.68 18.75 22.94
C GLU A 677 21.14 18.54 23.37
N VAL A 678 21.88 17.67 22.67
CA VAL A 678 23.30 17.39 22.99
C VAL A 678 24.27 18.32 22.25
N ALA A 679 23.78 19.29 21.49
CA ALA A 679 24.62 20.20 20.72
C ALA A 679 25.60 20.98 21.63
N GLY A 680 26.86 21.08 21.20
CA GLY A 680 27.92 21.74 21.99
C GLY A 680 28.49 20.90 23.13
N THR A 681 28.03 19.66 23.31
CA THR A 681 28.63 18.70 24.25
C THR A 681 29.51 17.68 23.52
N PRO A 682 30.38 16.91 24.21
CA PRO A 682 31.14 15.83 23.56
C PRO A 682 30.27 14.68 23.02
N ALA A 683 28.99 14.61 23.39
CA ALA A 683 28.03 13.67 22.85
C ALA A 683 27.36 14.14 21.54
N ALA A 684 27.69 15.36 21.07
CA ALA A 684 27.10 15.94 19.87
C ALA A 684 27.41 15.11 18.61
N TYR A 685 26.39 14.93 17.78
CA TYR A 685 26.50 14.33 16.45
C TYR A 685 25.45 14.92 15.50
N THR A 686 25.58 14.60 14.22
CA THR A 686 24.62 15.03 13.19
C THR A 686 24.46 13.90 12.18
N SER A 687 23.23 13.67 11.72
CA SER A 687 22.98 12.71 10.65
C SER A 687 23.21 13.37 9.30
N LYS A 688 23.83 12.64 8.38
CA LYS A 688 24.20 13.11 7.05
C LYS A 688 23.54 12.26 5.99
N VAL A 689 22.98 12.91 4.98
CA VAL A 689 22.44 12.25 3.80
C VAL A 689 23.58 11.72 2.95
N LYS A 690 23.61 10.40 2.71
CA LYS A 690 24.56 9.72 1.84
C LYS A 690 24.04 9.57 0.42
N GLU A 691 22.74 9.32 0.26
CA GLU A 691 22.10 9.10 -1.04
C GLU A 691 20.72 9.76 -1.08
N VAL A 692 20.28 10.15 -2.27
CA VAL A 692 18.96 10.74 -2.52
C VAL A 692 18.30 10.04 -3.70
N TYR A 693 17.05 9.67 -3.53
CA TYR A 693 16.22 9.08 -4.57
C TYR A 693 15.02 10.00 -4.82
N ASP A 694 14.95 10.57 -6.03
CA ASP A 694 13.83 11.43 -6.44
C ASP A 694 12.72 10.59 -7.06
N LEU A 695 11.65 10.40 -6.28
CA LEU A 695 10.50 9.59 -6.61
C LEU A 695 9.25 10.47 -6.78
N THR A 696 9.45 11.73 -7.17
CA THR A 696 8.37 12.69 -7.37
C THR A 696 7.56 12.38 -8.63
N ARG A 697 6.37 12.98 -8.76
CA ARG A 697 5.53 12.80 -9.96
C ARG A 697 6.20 13.38 -11.19
N GLU A 698 6.95 14.46 -10.99
CA GLU A 698 7.67 15.20 -12.00
C GLU A 698 8.75 14.33 -12.67
N THR A 699 9.48 13.52 -11.89
CA THR A 699 10.51 12.61 -12.42
C THR A 699 9.93 11.29 -12.94
N ASN A 700 8.78 10.84 -12.41
CA ASN A 700 8.17 9.55 -12.75
C ASN A 700 6.92 9.64 -13.65
N LYS A 701 6.91 10.55 -14.64
CA LYS A 701 5.83 10.67 -15.67
C LYS A 701 4.40 10.71 -15.09
N GLY A 702 4.23 11.41 -13.97
CA GLY A 702 2.96 11.59 -13.28
C GLY A 702 2.65 10.57 -12.18
N TYR A 703 3.51 9.57 -11.97
CA TYR A 703 3.28 8.49 -10.98
C TYR A 703 4.45 8.38 -9.99
N GLY A 704 4.37 9.13 -8.89
CA GLY A 704 5.36 9.20 -7.81
C GLY A 704 4.81 9.99 -6.62
N ASN A 705 5.52 10.00 -5.48
CA ASN A 705 5.00 10.64 -4.27
C ASN A 705 6.05 11.26 -3.32
N GLY A 706 7.28 11.53 -3.78
CA GLY A 706 8.21 12.35 -2.99
C GLY A 706 9.68 11.99 -3.15
N LYS A 707 10.48 12.24 -2.12
CA LYS A 707 11.93 11.93 -2.11
C LYS A 707 12.32 11.07 -0.92
N THR A 708 13.36 10.26 -1.11
CA THR A 708 13.93 9.41 -0.07
C THR A 708 15.39 9.74 0.15
N TYR A 709 15.81 9.83 1.41
CA TYR A 709 17.14 10.25 1.83
C TYR A 709 17.78 9.16 2.69
N ILE A 710 18.87 8.57 2.24
CA ILE A 710 19.61 7.57 3.02
C ILE A 710 20.54 8.30 3.99
N LEU A 711 20.46 7.97 5.29
CA LEU A 711 21.24 8.60 6.36
C LEU A 711 22.35 7.67 6.87
N ASP A 712 23.48 8.25 7.27
CA ASP A 712 24.58 7.52 7.93
C ASP A 712 24.21 7.01 9.34
N ARG A 713 23.24 7.65 10.02
CA ARG A 713 22.75 7.31 11.37
C ARG A 713 21.36 7.92 11.62
N PRO A 714 20.56 7.37 12.56
CA PRO A 714 19.18 7.82 12.76
C PRO A 714 19.05 9.23 13.35
N MET A 715 17.96 9.91 13.00
CA MET A 715 17.48 11.11 13.69
C MET A 715 16.66 10.71 14.93
N GLN A 716 16.66 11.53 15.99
CA GLN A 716 15.94 11.16 17.22
C GLN A 716 15.27 12.36 17.90
N ALA A 717 14.07 12.15 18.45
CA ALA A 717 13.33 13.16 19.17
C ALA A 717 13.99 13.49 20.52
N THR A 718 13.90 14.75 20.96
CA THR A 718 14.44 15.18 22.28
C THR A 718 13.83 14.38 23.43
N THR A 719 14.58 14.27 24.52
CA THR A 719 14.17 13.59 25.76
C THR A 719 13.87 14.57 26.90
N VAL A 720 13.98 15.87 26.63
CA VAL A 720 13.77 16.96 27.59
C VAL A 720 12.31 17.37 27.61
N THR A 721 11.68 17.32 28.78
CA THR A 721 10.31 17.84 28.99
C THR A 721 10.27 19.36 28.91
N ALA A 722 9.09 19.94 28.65
CA ALA A 722 8.93 21.40 28.68
C ALA A 722 9.33 21.99 30.04
N TYR A 723 9.07 21.29 31.14
CA TYR A 723 9.49 21.69 32.48
C TYR A 723 11.02 21.76 32.60
N LYS A 724 11.73 20.68 32.21
CA LYS A 724 13.21 20.66 32.26
C LYS A 724 13.84 21.70 31.34
N ALA A 725 13.24 21.96 30.18
CA ALA A 725 13.75 22.94 29.23
C ALA A 725 13.82 24.37 29.80
N ILE A 726 12.99 24.70 30.80
CA ILE A 726 12.91 26.04 31.40
C ILE A 726 13.32 26.12 32.88
N LYS A 727 13.28 25.01 33.65
CA LYS A 727 13.47 25.06 35.11
C LYS A 727 14.81 25.64 35.58
N ASP A 728 15.87 25.44 34.79
CA ASP A 728 17.23 25.88 35.12
C ASP A 728 17.59 27.22 34.44
N LYS A 729 16.65 27.82 33.69
CA LYS A 729 16.82 29.12 33.03
C LYS A 729 16.33 30.23 33.96
N THR A 730 17.27 31.00 34.50
CA THR A 730 16.98 32.04 35.50
C THR A 730 16.00 33.09 35.02
N GLN A 731 15.96 33.38 33.71
CA GLN A 731 15.05 34.36 33.14
C GLN A 731 13.57 33.93 33.11
N PHE A 732 13.24 32.65 33.37
CA PHE A 732 11.86 32.15 33.36
C PHE A 732 11.35 31.78 34.76
N LYS A 733 12.12 32.09 35.80
CA LYS A 733 11.86 31.60 37.16
C LYS A 733 10.48 32.04 37.66
N LYS A 734 10.12 33.32 37.51
CA LYS A 734 8.84 33.85 38.01
C LYS A 734 7.64 33.26 37.27
N PHE A 735 7.76 33.09 35.95
CA PHE A 735 6.71 32.42 35.17
C PHE A 735 6.51 30.97 35.64
N LEU A 736 7.61 30.24 35.85
CA LEU A 736 7.55 28.86 36.33
C LEU A 736 7.02 28.75 37.76
N ASP A 737 7.42 29.65 38.67
CA ASP A 737 6.92 29.73 40.04
C ASP A 737 5.38 29.92 40.02
N LEU A 738 4.86 30.80 39.16
CA LEU A 738 3.42 30.98 38.99
C LEU A 738 2.72 29.72 38.43
N CYS A 739 3.34 29.02 37.47
CA CYS A 739 2.80 27.76 36.94
C CYS A 739 2.82 26.60 37.96
N THR A 740 3.65 26.68 39.01
CA THR A 740 3.86 25.57 39.97
C THR A 740 3.40 25.86 41.39
N GLY A 741 3.02 27.10 41.72
CA GLY A 741 2.63 27.53 43.07
C GLY A 741 1.17 27.26 43.46
N MET A 742 0.36 26.64 42.61
CA MET A 742 -1.03 26.33 42.93
C MET A 742 -1.12 25.27 44.04
N SER A 743 -2.01 25.48 45.01
CA SER A 743 -2.34 24.48 46.03
C SER A 743 -3.85 24.22 46.15
N THR A 744 -4.22 22.95 46.31
CA THR A 744 -5.63 22.54 46.48
C THR A 744 -6.27 23.20 47.70
N ALA A 745 -5.53 23.36 48.80
CA ALA A 745 -6.01 24.02 50.02
C ALA A 745 -6.40 25.49 49.78
N LEU A 746 -5.64 26.23 48.96
CA LEU A 746 -6.00 27.59 48.57
C LEU A 746 -7.30 27.63 47.78
N LEU A 747 -7.49 26.69 46.84
CA LEU A 747 -8.72 26.61 46.05
C LEU A 747 -9.95 26.25 46.91
N GLU A 748 -9.79 25.35 47.88
CA GLU A 748 -10.82 25.02 48.88
C GLU A 748 -11.18 26.24 49.72
N LYS A 749 -10.18 26.96 50.23
CA LYS A 749 -10.37 28.20 51.00
C LYS A 749 -11.05 29.31 50.19
N ALA A 750 -10.75 29.40 48.88
CA ALA A 750 -11.43 30.28 47.94
C ALA A 750 -12.86 29.79 47.56
N GLY A 751 -13.29 28.62 48.05
CA GLY A 751 -14.65 28.11 47.88
C GLY A 751 -14.91 27.42 46.54
N PHE A 752 -13.88 26.98 45.80
CA PHE A 752 -14.07 26.24 44.56
C PHE A 752 -14.65 24.82 44.78
N ASN A 753 -14.49 24.27 45.98
CA ASN A 753 -15.03 22.96 46.36
C ASN A 753 -16.51 23.01 46.80
N ALA A 754 -17.13 24.19 46.90
CA ALA A 754 -18.50 24.35 47.39
C ALA A 754 -19.54 23.42 46.71
N PRO A 755 -19.49 23.16 45.38
CA PRO A 755 -20.43 22.23 44.73
C PRO A 755 -20.35 20.78 45.25
N PHE A 756 -19.23 20.40 45.86
CA PHE A 756 -18.98 19.05 46.39
C PHE A 756 -19.30 18.92 47.89
N LEU A 757 -19.60 20.03 48.56
CA LEU A 757 -19.92 20.09 49.99
C LEU A 757 -21.43 20.10 50.29
N VAL A 758 -22.28 20.08 49.27
CA VAL A 758 -23.75 20.14 49.42
C VAL A 758 -24.28 18.80 49.96
N ALA A 759 -25.25 18.84 50.89
CA ALA A 759 -25.90 17.64 51.42
C ALA A 759 -26.50 16.78 50.30
N GLY A 760 -26.05 15.52 50.20
CA GLY A 760 -26.43 14.59 49.13
C GLY A 760 -25.48 14.53 47.92
N ALA A 761 -24.38 15.30 47.92
CA ALA A 761 -23.33 15.15 46.91
C ALA A 761 -22.58 13.81 47.09
N ASP A 762 -22.51 13.00 46.03
CA ASP A 762 -21.77 11.74 45.99
C ASP A 762 -20.28 11.97 45.70
N ASP A 763 -19.58 12.59 46.66
CA ASP A 763 -18.12 12.74 46.62
C ASP A 763 -17.44 12.38 47.94
N ALA A 764 -17.90 11.29 48.57
CA ALA A 764 -17.39 10.80 49.87
C ALA A 764 -15.86 10.53 49.89
N LYS A 765 -15.23 10.39 48.72
CA LYS A 765 -13.78 10.17 48.56
C LYS A 765 -13.01 11.42 48.11
N HIS A 766 -13.65 12.60 48.06
CA HIS A 766 -13.03 13.86 47.63
C HIS A 766 -12.50 13.84 46.18
N SER A 767 -12.95 12.88 45.40
CA SER A 767 -12.42 12.52 44.08
C SER A 767 -12.93 13.44 42.97
N GLY A 768 -14.19 13.88 43.04
CA GLY A 768 -14.80 14.83 42.13
C GLY A 768 -14.19 16.22 42.29
N TRP A 769 -13.93 16.61 43.53
CA TRP A 769 -13.18 17.82 43.83
C TRP A 769 -11.74 17.77 43.29
N LEU A 770 -10.97 16.71 43.59
CA LEU A 770 -9.59 16.59 43.11
C LEU A 770 -9.49 16.61 41.59
N LYS A 771 -10.45 16.02 40.87
CA LYS A 771 -10.56 16.14 39.40
C LYS A 771 -10.77 17.59 38.94
N THR A 772 -11.55 18.36 39.69
CA THR A 772 -11.82 19.78 39.39
C THR A 772 -10.63 20.67 39.73
N ALA A 773 -10.01 20.47 40.88
CA ALA A 773 -8.82 21.19 41.33
C ALA A 773 -7.63 20.98 40.39
N ALA A 774 -7.45 19.76 39.88
CA ALA A 774 -6.37 19.44 38.95
C ALA A 774 -6.43 20.31 37.67
N LYS A 775 -7.59 20.83 37.26
CA LYS A 775 -7.71 21.72 36.09
C LYS A 775 -6.92 23.03 36.24
N TYR A 776 -6.55 23.40 37.46
CA TYR A 776 -5.78 24.61 37.75
C TYR A 776 -4.26 24.36 37.75
N GLU A 777 -3.82 23.12 37.51
CA GLU A 777 -2.41 22.72 37.45
C GLU A 777 -1.84 22.86 36.04
N PHE A 778 -0.55 23.19 35.95
CA PHE A 778 0.19 23.30 34.69
C PHE A 778 1.23 22.21 34.54
N PHE A 779 2.11 22.04 35.55
CA PHE A 779 3.15 21.02 35.57
C PHE A 779 2.89 20.00 36.66
N VAL A 780 2.75 18.73 36.27
CA VAL A 780 2.28 17.65 37.14
C VAL A 780 3.20 16.43 37.10
N ARG A 781 3.23 15.69 38.20
CA ARG A 781 3.89 14.39 38.34
C ARG A 781 3.08 13.54 39.32
N GLY A 782 3.02 12.23 39.08
CA GLY A 782 2.25 11.31 39.90
C GLY A 782 0.77 11.34 39.51
N GLU A 783 -0.10 11.05 40.47
CA GLU A 783 -1.55 11.09 40.24
C GLU A 783 -2.07 12.52 40.35
N SER A 784 -2.79 12.99 39.33
CA SER A 784 -3.47 14.29 39.33
C SER A 784 -4.81 14.18 38.60
N GLY A 785 -5.90 14.46 39.33
CA GLY A 785 -7.26 14.40 38.80
C GLY A 785 -7.65 13.02 38.25
N GLY A 786 -7.15 11.93 38.85
CA GLY A 786 -7.39 10.56 38.41
C GLY A 786 -6.59 10.12 37.17
N LEU A 787 -5.66 10.96 36.69
CA LEU A 787 -4.71 10.63 35.62
C LEU A 787 -3.31 10.45 36.20
N GLN A 788 -2.54 9.54 35.61
CA GLN A 788 -1.17 9.24 36.04
C GLN A 788 -0.15 9.90 35.11
N TYR A 789 0.78 10.66 35.70
CA TYR A 789 1.89 11.34 35.03
C TYR A 789 3.22 10.75 35.52
N ASN A 790 3.71 9.71 34.85
CA ASN A 790 4.96 9.06 35.22
C ASN A 790 6.12 9.70 34.47
N VAL A 791 7.03 10.29 35.22
CA VAL A 791 8.27 10.94 34.74
C VAL A 791 9.31 10.90 35.87
N ALA A 792 10.58 11.20 35.55
CA ALA A 792 11.67 11.22 36.52
C ALA A 792 11.36 12.10 37.75
N ASN A 793 11.97 11.79 38.90
CA ASN A 793 11.58 12.39 40.19
C ASN A 793 11.75 13.92 40.26
N ASP A 794 12.70 14.49 39.52
CA ASP A 794 13.02 15.92 39.45
C ASP A 794 12.39 16.63 38.23
N ASP A 795 11.34 16.02 37.69
CA ASP A 795 10.71 16.39 36.42
C ASP A 795 9.18 16.44 36.54
N LYS A 796 8.52 17.09 35.58
CA LYS A 796 7.07 17.27 35.50
C LYS A 796 6.62 17.31 34.04
N LEU A 797 5.38 16.89 33.80
CA LEU A 797 4.72 16.96 32.50
C LEU A 797 3.70 18.09 32.46
N VAL A 798 3.46 18.66 31.28
CA VAL A 798 2.44 19.68 31.05
C VAL A 798 1.06 19.03 31.03
N ARG A 799 0.21 19.42 31.98
CA ARG A 799 -1.15 18.89 32.12
C ARG A 799 -2.06 19.25 30.93
N LEU A 800 -1.81 20.38 30.28
CA LEU A 800 -2.62 20.90 29.18
C LEU A 800 -2.42 20.12 27.87
N PHE A 801 -1.42 19.24 27.79
CA PHE A 801 -1.08 18.52 26.55
C PHE A 801 -1.86 17.20 26.41
N ASN A 802 -2.19 16.84 25.17
CA ASN A 802 -2.99 15.66 24.84
C ASN A 802 -2.49 14.91 23.59
N ASN A 803 -1.21 14.53 23.58
CA ASN A 803 -0.56 13.73 22.52
C ASN A 803 -0.49 14.40 21.13
N TYR A 804 -0.42 15.73 21.11
CA TYR A 804 -0.24 16.53 19.90
C TYR A 804 1.05 17.35 20.00
N ARG A 805 1.05 18.53 19.38
CA ARG A 805 2.18 19.43 19.23
C ARG A 805 1.76 20.85 19.64
N TYR A 806 2.65 21.56 20.33
CA TYR A 806 2.30 22.80 21.03
C TYR A 806 3.42 23.84 20.98
N THR A 807 3.05 25.10 21.18
CA THR A 807 4.00 26.20 21.37
C THR A 807 3.81 26.81 22.76
N ILE A 808 4.91 26.98 23.51
CA ILE A 808 4.92 27.69 24.79
C ILE A 808 5.65 29.01 24.61
N TYR A 809 5.00 30.12 24.93
CA TYR A 809 5.63 31.43 24.97
C TYR A 809 6.03 31.76 26.41
N ALA A 810 7.31 31.59 26.75
CA ALA A 810 7.82 31.81 28.09
C ALA A 810 8.21 33.30 28.29
N PRO A 811 7.44 34.08 29.08
CA PRO A 811 7.81 35.45 29.40
C PRO A 811 9.03 35.50 30.32
N THR A 812 9.87 36.52 30.12
CA THR A 812 10.98 36.81 31.03
C THR A 812 10.49 37.25 32.42
N ASP A 813 11.35 37.12 33.43
CA ASP A 813 11.07 37.61 34.78
C ASP A 813 10.71 39.11 34.80
N ASP A 814 11.39 39.93 33.99
CA ASP A 814 11.07 41.36 33.81
C ASP A 814 9.66 41.57 33.22
N ALA A 815 9.27 40.73 32.27
CA ALA A 815 7.93 40.77 31.68
C ALA A 815 6.85 40.38 32.69
N ILE A 816 7.14 39.43 33.58
CA ILE A 816 6.24 39.08 34.69
C ILE A 816 6.16 40.22 35.71
N ASP A 817 7.30 40.82 36.09
CA ASP A 817 7.32 41.96 37.02
C ASP A 817 6.51 43.14 36.51
N ALA A 818 6.58 43.43 35.21
CA ALA A 818 5.78 44.47 34.59
C ALA A 818 4.27 44.23 34.75
N GLU A 819 3.82 42.97 34.75
CA GLU A 819 2.42 42.62 34.98
C GLU A 819 2.06 42.58 36.48
N LEU A 820 2.98 42.17 37.35
CA LEU A 820 2.82 42.25 38.80
C LEU A 820 2.66 43.71 39.27
N ALA A 821 3.41 44.65 38.67
CA ALA A 821 3.29 46.08 38.93
C ALA A 821 1.91 46.65 38.53
N LYS A 822 1.24 46.04 37.54
CA LYS A 822 -0.14 46.37 37.13
C LYS A 822 -1.21 45.66 37.98
N GLY A 823 -0.79 44.89 38.98
CA GLY A 823 -1.68 44.21 39.93
C GLY A 823 -2.05 42.78 39.55
N LEU A 824 -1.28 42.09 38.70
CA LEU A 824 -1.44 40.65 38.49
C LEU A 824 -1.34 39.94 39.86
N PRO A 825 -2.34 39.12 40.23
CA PRO A 825 -2.32 38.44 41.52
C PRO A 825 -1.31 37.28 41.51
N THR A 826 -0.74 36.97 42.67
CA THR A 826 0.10 35.79 42.91
C THR A 826 -0.63 34.83 43.85
N TRP A 827 -0.21 33.57 43.89
CA TRP A 827 -0.77 32.59 44.82
C TRP A 827 -0.69 33.06 46.28
N ASP A 828 0.45 33.59 46.70
CA ASP A 828 0.66 34.13 48.05
C ASP A 828 -0.29 35.30 48.35
N LYS A 829 -0.38 36.28 47.44
CA LYS A 829 -1.29 37.44 47.60
C LYS A 829 -2.76 37.01 47.72
N ILE A 830 -3.16 35.96 46.99
CA ILE A 830 -4.51 35.41 47.08
C ILE A 830 -4.72 34.75 48.44
N ASN A 831 -3.75 33.96 48.91
CA ASN A 831 -3.84 33.32 50.21
C ASN A 831 -3.88 34.32 51.37
N ASP A 832 -2.99 35.33 51.35
CA ASP A 832 -2.93 36.41 52.34
C ASP A 832 -4.25 37.20 52.38
N TYR A 833 -4.83 37.48 51.21
CA TYR A 833 -6.13 38.11 51.12
C TYR A 833 -7.22 37.27 51.80
N LEU A 834 -7.24 35.95 51.57
CA LEU A 834 -8.20 35.05 52.20
C LEU A 834 -7.97 34.95 53.71
N ASP A 835 -6.72 34.83 54.18
CA ASP A 835 -6.36 34.80 55.61
C ASP A 835 -6.81 36.06 56.34
N THR A 836 -6.62 37.22 55.71
CA THR A 836 -6.92 38.50 56.34
C THR A 836 -8.42 38.82 56.37
N ASN A 837 -9.18 38.36 55.37
CA ASN A 837 -10.54 38.87 55.13
C ASN A 837 -11.67 37.87 55.41
N LEU A 838 -11.40 36.57 55.50
CA LEU A 838 -12.42 35.57 55.85
C LEU A 838 -12.77 35.66 57.33
N LYS A 839 -14.08 35.64 57.63
CA LYS A 839 -14.60 35.49 58.99
C LYS A 839 -14.85 34.02 59.29
N THR A 840 -14.75 33.64 60.56
CA THR A 840 -15.10 32.28 61.03
C THR A 840 -16.53 31.93 60.62
N GLU A 841 -16.72 30.74 60.03
CA GLU A 841 -18.04 30.30 59.58
C GLU A 841 -18.98 30.09 60.78
N VAL A 842 -20.19 30.65 60.69
CA VAL A 842 -21.25 30.51 61.70
C VAL A 842 -22.21 29.41 61.23
N LYS A 843 -22.56 28.46 62.10
CA LYS A 843 -23.59 27.45 61.80
C LYS A 843 -24.96 28.03 62.13
N LEU A 844 -25.92 27.90 61.23
CA LEU A 844 -27.31 28.29 61.49
C LEU A 844 -27.88 27.39 62.60
N ALA A 845 -28.35 27.99 63.69
CA ALA A 845 -29.02 27.28 64.77
C ALA A 845 -30.30 26.63 64.26
N ALA A 846 -30.69 25.49 64.84
CA ALA A 846 -31.87 24.74 64.40
C ALA A 846 -33.17 25.57 64.51
N ASP A 847 -33.21 26.52 65.46
CA ASP A 847 -34.31 27.46 65.69
C ASP A 847 -34.18 28.78 64.92
N LYS A 848 -33.10 28.95 64.15
CA LYS A 848 -32.74 30.17 63.39
C LYS A 848 -32.56 31.43 64.24
N SER A 849 -32.28 31.29 65.53
CA SER A 849 -32.02 32.42 66.44
C SER A 849 -30.84 33.31 66.03
N ASN A 850 -29.90 32.78 65.26
CA ASN A 850 -28.71 33.49 64.75
C ASN A 850 -28.76 33.76 63.24
N GLN A 851 -29.94 33.79 62.61
CA GLN A 851 -30.10 33.97 61.16
C GLN A 851 -29.41 35.24 60.63
N ASP A 852 -29.57 36.39 61.30
CA ASP A 852 -28.99 37.67 60.85
C ASP A 852 -27.45 37.64 60.87
N GLU A 853 -26.85 37.00 61.89
CA GLU A 853 -25.40 36.81 61.98
C GLU A 853 -24.91 35.84 60.90
N PHE A 854 -25.60 34.71 60.73
CA PHE A 854 -25.32 33.72 59.70
C PHE A 854 -25.34 34.33 58.30
N ASP A 855 -26.39 35.09 57.97
CA ASP A 855 -26.55 35.73 56.66
C ASP A 855 -25.51 36.83 56.43
N SER A 856 -25.18 37.61 57.46
CA SER A 856 -24.16 38.66 57.40
C SER A 856 -22.75 38.08 57.17
N VAL A 857 -22.37 37.04 57.92
CA VAL A 857 -21.07 36.36 57.77
C VAL A 857 -20.98 35.67 56.43
N ASN A 858 -22.03 34.94 55.99
CA ASN A 858 -22.03 34.28 54.69
C ASN A 858 -21.97 35.28 53.54
N LYS A 859 -22.74 36.37 53.58
CA LYS A 859 -22.70 37.42 52.56
C LYS A 859 -21.32 38.07 52.46
N HIS A 860 -20.64 38.29 53.59
CA HIS A 860 -19.27 38.82 53.63
C HIS A 860 -18.28 37.80 53.05
N ASN A 861 -18.27 36.57 53.55
CA ASN A 861 -17.37 35.51 53.08
C ASN A 861 -17.60 35.17 51.60
N ASP A 862 -18.84 35.20 51.11
CA ASP A 862 -19.19 35.04 49.70
C ASP A 862 -18.60 36.14 48.81
N ALA A 863 -18.57 37.39 49.29
CA ALA A 863 -17.96 38.50 48.57
C ALA A 863 -16.44 38.36 48.51
N VAL A 864 -15.81 37.95 49.62
CA VAL A 864 -14.37 37.66 49.73
C VAL A 864 -13.98 36.48 48.82
N LYS A 865 -14.68 35.35 48.93
CA LYS A 865 -14.49 34.15 48.09
C LYS A 865 -14.69 34.50 46.60
N ALA A 866 -15.73 35.27 46.23
CA ALA A 866 -15.94 35.68 44.84
C ALA A 866 -14.75 36.49 44.27
N LYS A 867 -14.18 37.42 45.06
CA LYS A 867 -12.98 38.18 44.65
C LYS A 867 -11.77 37.26 44.51
N ALA A 868 -11.52 36.36 45.45
CA ALA A 868 -10.43 35.39 45.36
C ALA A 868 -10.58 34.45 44.14
N GLN A 869 -11.79 33.95 43.87
CA GLN A 869 -12.08 33.14 42.70
C GLN A 869 -11.78 33.89 41.38
N ALA A 870 -12.12 35.17 41.31
CA ALA A 870 -11.76 36.01 40.16
C ALA A 870 -10.23 36.19 40.03
N MET A 871 -9.51 36.40 41.12
CA MET A 871 -8.04 36.48 41.12
C MET A 871 -7.41 35.17 40.63
N VAL A 872 -7.87 34.01 41.13
CA VAL A 872 -7.42 32.68 40.67
C VAL A 872 -7.73 32.50 39.19
N THR A 873 -8.94 32.85 38.74
CA THR A 873 -9.36 32.72 37.34
C THR A 873 -8.52 33.61 36.41
N VAL A 874 -8.19 34.82 36.85
CA VAL A 874 -7.27 35.72 36.12
C VAL A 874 -5.89 35.09 36.01
N LEU A 875 -5.30 34.64 37.12
CA LEU A 875 -3.95 34.07 37.11
C LEU A 875 -3.86 32.82 36.23
N VAL A 876 -4.81 31.90 36.37
CA VAL A 876 -4.80 30.65 35.59
C VAL A 876 -5.02 30.91 34.10
N ASN A 877 -5.94 31.80 33.70
CA ASN A 877 -6.09 32.12 32.28
C ASN A 877 -4.91 32.94 31.74
N PHE A 878 -4.32 33.83 32.53
CA PHE A 878 -3.08 34.53 32.15
C PHE A 878 -1.98 33.52 31.79
N LEU A 879 -1.76 32.51 32.63
CA LEU A 879 -0.75 31.48 32.38
C LEU A 879 -1.14 30.58 31.20
N ARG A 880 -2.39 30.09 31.13
CA ARG A 880 -2.88 29.23 30.03
C ARG A 880 -2.76 29.88 28.66
N TYR A 881 -2.91 31.20 28.58
CA TYR A 881 -2.84 31.92 27.32
C TYR A 881 -1.45 31.91 26.67
N HIS A 882 -0.41 31.51 27.42
CA HIS A 882 0.95 31.31 26.91
C HIS A 882 1.19 29.90 26.34
N PHE A 883 0.18 29.03 26.39
CA PHE A 883 0.20 27.68 25.80
C PHE A 883 -0.72 27.67 24.59
N GLN A 884 -0.14 27.41 23.42
CA GLN A 884 -0.82 27.44 22.12
C GLN A 884 -0.77 26.05 21.47
N ASP A 885 -1.84 25.69 20.77
CA ASP A 885 -1.85 24.54 19.87
C ASP A 885 -0.96 24.79 18.66
N GLU A 886 -0.45 23.70 18.07
CA GLU A 886 0.50 23.67 16.96
C GLU A 886 1.91 24.14 17.34
N SER A 887 2.92 23.43 16.82
CA SER A 887 4.32 23.86 16.94
C SER A 887 4.65 24.86 15.85
N LEU A 888 5.03 26.08 16.24
CA LEU A 888 5.47 27.14 15.32
C LEU A 888 6.93 27.48 15.60
N PHE A 889 7.74 27.58 14.55
CA PHE A 889 9.17 27.84 14.68
C PHE A 889 9.51 29.24 14.18
N VAL A 890 10.54 29.84 14.78
CA VAL A 890 11.25 30.97 14.16
C VAL A 890 12.09 30.39 13.02
N ASP A 891 11.67 30.60 11.77
CA ASP A 891 12.23 29.91 10.59
C ASP A 891 12.20 30.80 9.34
N GLN A 892 12.75 30.33 8.22
CA GLN A 892 12.81 30.99 6.92
C GLN A 892 11.52 30.82 6.11
N VAL A 893 10.36 30.98 6.77
CA VAL A 893 9.03 30.82 6.16
C VAL A 893 8.20 32.09 6.31
N THR A 894 7.21 32.24 5.44
CA THR A 894 6.19 33.29 5.56
C THR A 894 4.83 32.64 5.76
N ASN A 895 4.19 32.94 6.88
CA ASN A 895 2.88 32.40 7.22
C ASN A 895 2.16 33.35 8.17
N ALA A 896 0.82 33.32 8.18
CA ALA A 896 0.00 34.04 9.13
C ALA A 896 -1.28 33.27 9.42
N GLY A 897 -1.66 33.20 10.69
CA GLY A 897 -2.86 32.47 11.11
C GLY A 897 -3.26 32.74 12.56
N ASP A 898 -4.47 32.35 12.89
CA ASP A 898 -4.98 32.35 14.26
C ASP A 898 -4.88 30.95 14.85
N TYR A 899 -4.25 30.84 16.02
CA TYR A 899 -3.98 29.57 16.70
C TYR A 899 -4.67 29.54 18.06
N ALA A 900 -5.33 28.43 18.38
CA ALA A 900 -6.00 28.27 19.67
C ALA A 900 -4.99 28.22 20.82
N THR A 901 -5.40 28.75 21.98
CA THR A 901 -4.64 28.67 23.24
C THR A 901 -5.38 27.79 24.24
N ALA A 902 -4.74 27.46 25.36
CA ALA A 902 -5.37 26.70 26.44
C ALA A 902 -6.47 27.48 27.22
N CYS A 903 -6.81 28.70 26.80
CA CYS A 903 -7.87 29.52 27.36
C CYS A 903 -9.21 29.35 26.63
N VAL A 904 -10.30 29.28 27.38
CA VAL A 904 -11.67 29.19 26.84
C VAL A 904 -12.50 30.38 27.28
N ASN A 905 -13.26 30.95 26.36
CA ASN A 905 -14.33 31.89 26.68
C ASN A 905 -15.65 31.12 26.79
N GLU A 906 -16.14 31.00 28.02
CA GLU A 906 -17.31 30.19 28.36
C GLU A 906 -18.63 30.79 27.90
N LYS A 907 -18.67 32.10 27.60
CA LYS A 907 -19.85 32.71 27.00
C LYS A 907 -20.01 32.30 25.54
N THR A 908 -18.90 32.18 24.82
CA THR A 908 -18.90 31.82 23.39
C THR A 908 -18.61 30.36 23.13
N LYS A 909 -18.20 29.60 24.15
CA LYS A 909 -17.77 28.18 24.05
C LYS A 909 -16.63 27.99 23.03
N ALA A 910 -15.76 28.99 22.93
CA ALA A 910 -14.66 29.00 21.98
C ALA A 910 -13.32 29.19 22.69
N TYR A 911 -12.29 28.49 22.22
CA TYR A 911 -10.92 28.75 22.61
C TYR A 911 -10.51 30.16 22.18
N LEU A 912 -9.74 30.85 23.04
CA LEU A 912 -9.16 32.12 22.69
C LEU A 912 -7.98 31.88 21.74
N SER A 913 -7.94 32.63 20.64
CA SER A 913 -6.83 32.56 19.70
C SER A 913 -5.73 33.59 19.96
N LEU A 914 -4.51 33.26 19.52
CA LEU A 914 -3.40 34.17 19.28
C LEU A 914 -3.21 34.31 17.77
N SER A 915 -3.13 35.54 17.27
CA SER A 915 -2.77 35.77 15.87
C SER A 915 -1.25 35.73 15.75
N VAL A 916 -0.73 34.84 14.92
CA VAL A 916 0.71 34.63 14.75
C VAL A 916 1.10 34.95 13.32
N LYS A 917 2.21 35.66 13.16
CA LYS A 917 2.82 35.99 11.88
C LYS A 917 4.30 35.58 11.88
N GLN A 918 4.63 34.69 10.95
CA GLN A 918 5.99 34.28 10.61
C GLN A 918 6.48 35.12 9.43
N THR A 919 7.65 35.70 9.58
CA THR A 919 8.46 36.25 8.49
C THR A 919 9.84 35.58 8.56
N PRO A 920 10.62 35.57 7.47
CA PRO A 920 11.93 34.91 7.49
C PRO A 920 12.79 35.33 8.69
N GLY A 921 13.11 34.38 9.56
CA GLY A 921 13.90 34.59 10.77
C GLY A 921 13.19 35.24 11.96
N GLN A 922 11.87 35.44 11.94
CA GLN A 922 11.13 36.08 13.03
C GLN A 922 9.70 35.57 13.20
N LEU A 923 9.24 35.51 14.47
CA LEU A 923 7.86 35.21 14.85
C LEU A 923 7.29 36.38 15.66
N SER A 924 6.10 36.84 15.30
CA SER A 924 5.35 37.88 16.02
C SER A 924 3.94 37.41 16.35
N LEU A 925 3.45 37.83 17.51
CA LEU A 925 2.19 37.43 18.12
C LEU A 925 1.34 38.66 18.35
N THR A 926 0.03 38.58 18.14
CA THR A 926 -0.92 39.62 18.57
C THR A 926 -1.92 39.01 19.52
N ASP A 927 -1.94 39.53 20.75
CA ASP A 927 -2.81 39.05 21.82
C ASP A 927 -4.25 39.59 21.71
N LYS A 928 -5.16 39.10 22.58
CA LYS A 928 -6.56 39.58 22.60
C LYS A 928 -6.72 41.03 23.06
N ALA A 929 -5.69 41.62 23.67
CA ALA A 929 -5.66 43.04 23.97
C ALA A 929 -5.21 43.90 22.77
N GLY A 930 -4.82 43.28 21.65
CA GLY A 930 -4.34 43.94 20.44
C GLY A 930 -2.87 44.35 20.53
N ARG A 931 -2.12 43.81 21.49
CA ARG A 931 -0.68 44.10 21.65
C ARG A 931 0.12 43.14 20.81
N THR A 932 1.09 43.67 20.07
CA THR A 932 2.04 42.86 19.31
C THR A 932 3.27 42.55 20.16
N VAL A 933 3.58 41.27 20.32
CA VAL A 933 4.75 40.75 21.03
C VAL A 933 5.61 39.99 20.04
N THR A 934 6.91 40.24 20.05
CA THR A 934 7.87 39.55 19.17
C THR A 934 8.64 38.52 19.97
N VAL A 935 8.83 37.33 19.38
CA VAL A 935 9.70 36.30 19.96
C VAL A 935 11.14 36.76 19.92
N ASP A 936 11.88 36.46 20.99
CA ASP A 936 13.30 36.77 21.07
C ASP A 936 14.10 36.10 19.95
N ALA A 937 14.95 36.87 19.26
CA ALA A 937 15.71 36.36 18.13
C ALA A 937 16.83 35.37 18.52
N THR A 938 17.23 35.33 19.80
CA THR A 938 18.33 34.50 20.29
C THR A 938 17.86 33.29 21.08
N THR A 939 16.81 33.45 21.88
CA THR A 939 16.26 32.42 22.77
C THR A 939 14.90 31.97 22.24
N ASN A 940 14.94 31.22 21.15
CA ASN A 940 13.76 30.65 20.48
C ASN A 940 14.00 29.20 20.09
N ASN A 941 12.94 28.54 19.61
CA ASN A 941 13.00 27.18 19.09
C ASN A 941 13.57 26.16 20.11
N ILE A 942 13.35 26.35 21.41
CA ILE A 942 13.79 25.38 22.43
C ILE A 942 12.86 24.18 22.34
N LEU A 943 13.39 23.05 21.88
CA LEU A 943 12.60 21.85 21.62
C LEU A 943 12.35 21.08 22.92
N ALA A 944 11.13 20.58 23.09
CA ALA A 944 10.77 19.75 24.24
C ALA A 944 9.82 18.61 23.85
N ARG A 945 9.82 17.55 24.66
CA ARG A 945 8.96 16.38 24.53
C ARG A 945 8.48 15.94 25.91
N ASP A 946 7.17 15.97 26.08
CA ASP A 946 6.50 15.51 27.28
C ASP A 946 6.07 14.05 27.08
N ALA A 947 7.00 13.15 27.37
CA ALA A 947 6.78 11.70 27.31
C ALA A 947 6.25 11.18 28.66
N ASN A 948 5.01 10.70 28.66
CA ASN A 948 4.43 10.02 29.82
C ASN A 948 4.77 8.53 29.74
N PHE A 949 5.37 7.99 30.80
CA PHE A 949 5.77 6.60 30.85
C PHE A 949 4.71 5.71 31.52
N ASN A 950 4.85 4.38 31.40
CA ASN A 950 4.10 3.46 32.25
C ASN A 950 4.60 3.48 33.71
N LYS A 951 3.88 2.83 34.64
CA LYS A 951 4.20 2.83 36.09
C LYS A 951 5.64 2.39 36.41
N GLY A 952 6.21 1.49 35.60
CA GLY A 952 7.60 1.00 35.76
C GLY A 952 8.64 1.76 34.93
N MET A 953 8.22 2.81 34.22
CA MET A 953 9.05 3.64 33.34
C MET A 953 9.89 2.84 32.33
N THR A 954 9.28 1.81 31.74
CA THR A 954 9.90 0.96 30.71
C THR A 954 9.45 1.28 29.29
N LEU A 955 8.33 1.98 29.13
CA LEU A 955 7.74 2.35 27.84
C LEU A 955 7.07 3.71 27.94
N ILE A 956 7.10 4.47 26.84
CA ILE A 956 6.28 5.66 26.64
C ILE A 956 4.86 5.20 26.31
N THR A 957 3.88 5.68 27.06
CA THR A 957 2.45 5.39 26.82
C THR A 957 1.78 6.50 26.02
N SER A 958 2.29 7.72 26.14
CA SER A 958 1.76 8.91 25.49
C SER A 958 2.87 9.97 25.39
N SER A 959 2.84 10.82 24.36
CA SER A 959 3.91 11.80 24.11
C SER A 959 3.36 13.02 23.41
N SER A 960 3.75 14.21 23.87
CA SER A 960 3.46 15.48 23.20
C SER A 960 4.75 16.22 22.89
N TYR A 961 4.82 16.86 21.73
CA TYR A 961 5.96 17.67 21.33
C TYR A 961 5.67 19.15 21.57
N SER A 962 6.68 19.93 21.96
CA SER A 962 6.50 21.36 22.07
C SER A 962 7.76 22.14 21.69
N VAL A 963 7.53 23.40 21.33
CA VAL A 963 8.58 24.38 21.10
C VAL A 963 8.37 25.57 22.02
N ILE A 964 9.44 26.01 22.68
CA ILE A 964 9.41 27.09 23.66
C ILE A 964 10.14 28.29 23.08
N HIS A 965 9.48 29.44 23.16
CA HIS A 965 9.99 30.73 22.71
C HIS A 965 10.02 31.71 23.85
N GLN A 966 11.14 32.42 24.03
CA GLN A 966 11.18 33.56 24.93
C GLN A 966 10.38 34.73 24.36
N ILE A 967 9.60 35.40 25.22
CA ILE A 967 8.97 36.69 24.92
C ILE A 967 9.36 37.71 25.99
N ASN A 968 9.65 38.94 25.56
CA ASN A 968 10.05 40.03 26.46
C ASN A 968 8.85 40.86 26.97
N SER A 969 7.64 40.37 26.74
CA SER A 969 6.38 40.96 27.23
C SER A 969 5.34 39.85 27.37
N ALA A 970 4.66 39.77 28.51
CA ALA A 970 3.65 38.74 28.74
C ALA A 970 2.37 39.00 27.91
N LEU A 971 1.67 37.93 27.53
CA LEU A 971 0.46 37.98 26.72
C LEU A 971 -0.80 38.25 27.58
N LEU A 972 -1.77 38.98 27.02
CA LEU A 972 -3.05 39.29 27.68
C LEU A 972 -4.21 38.66 26.93
N PHE A 973 -5.00 37.86 27.65
CA PHE A 973 -6.14 37.12 27.10
C PHE A 973 -7.44 37.94 27.05
N ASP A 974 -7.49 39.12 27.68
CA ASP A 974 -8.65 40.01 27.66
C ASP A 974 -8.22 41.49 27.63
N ARG A 975 -8.81 42.26 26.72
CA ARG A 975 -8.53 43.69 26.55
C ARG A 975 -8.92 44.52 27.78
N GLU A 976 -9.93 44.07 28.53
CA GLU A 976 -10.37 44.74 29.76
C GLU A 976 -9.27 44.77 30.85
N LEU A 977 -8.30 43.84 30.81
CA LEU A 977 -7.23 43.76 31.79
C LEU A 977 -6.05 44.72 31.50
N ALA A 978 -5.99 45.32 30.31
CA ALA A 978 -4.89 46.18 29.90
C ALA A 978 -4.71 47.42 30.80
N GLY A 979 -5.80 47.91 31.39
CA GLY A 979 -5.80 49.05 32.33
C GLY A 979 -5.62 48.66 33.81
N GLY A 980 -5.37 47.37 34.11
CA GLY A 980 -5.13 46.86 35.46
C GLY A 980 -6.05 45.70 35.84
N TYR A 981 -5.47 44.67 36.48
CA TYR A 981 -6.17 43.41 36.76
C TYR A 981 -7.31 43.54 37.78
N ALA A 982 -7.26 44.54 38.67
CA ALA A 982 -8.29 44.79 39.67
C ALA A 982 -9.69 45.05 39.09
N GLN A 983 -9.79 45.41 37.81
CA GLN A 983 -11.06 45.59 37.11
C GLN A 983 -11.91 44.32 37.08
N ALA A 984 -11.29 43.13 37.05
CA ALA A 984 -11.98 41.85 37.07
C ALA A 984 -12.76 41.59 38.37
N TRP A 985 -12.38 42.24 39.48
CA TRP A 985 -13.01 42.06 40.79
C TRP A 985 -13.30 43.37 41.52
N SER A 986 -13.56 44.46 40.79
CA SER A 986 -13.85 45.77 41.40
C SER A 986 -15.17 45.78 42.22
N SER A 987 -16.01 44.77 42.06
CA SER A 987 -17.16 44.46 42.93
C SER A 987 -17.47 42.96 42.90
N PRO A 988 -18.20 42.41 43.89
CA PRO A 988 -18.60 40.99 43.87
C PRO A 988 -19.39 40.59 42.62
N LYS A 989 -20.23 41.51 42.09
CA LYS A 989 -20.98 41.28 40.85
C LYS A 989 -20.05 41.13 39.64
N LYS A 990 -19.04 42.00 39.52
CA LYS A 990 -18.05 41.90 38.44
C LYS A 990 -17.18 40.65 38.58
N ALA A 991 -16.76 40.32 39.80
CA ALA A 991 -15.99 39.12 40.08
C ALA A 991 -16.72 37.84 39.61
N ARG A 992 -18.00 37.69 40.00
CA ARG A 992 -18.84 36.55 39.56
C ARG A 992 -19.03 36.52 38.04
N ALA A 993 -19.25 37.68 37.41
CA ALA A 993 -19.41 37.78 35.96
C ALA A 993 -18.11 37.42 35.20
N PHE A 994 -16.95 37.80 35.73
CA PHE A 994 -15.64 37.47 35.18
C PHE A 994 -15.37 35.96 35.27
N VAL A 995 -15.56 35.38 36.47
CA VAL A 995 -15.44 33.92 36.68
C VAL A 995 -16.41 33.15 35.78
N ALA A 996 -17.61 33.67 35.51
CA ALA A 996 -18.54 33.03 34.58
C ALA A 996 -18.08 33.11 33.11
N LYS A 997 -17.40 34.19 32.71
CA LYS A 997 -16.88 34.41 31.34
C LYS A 997 -15.66 33.52 31.04
N PHE A 998 -14.77 33.34 32.03
CA PHE A 998 -13.49 32.65 31.86
C PHE A 998 -13.34 31.45 32.80
N ARG A 999 -14.46 30.81 33.16
CA ARG A 999 -14.43 29.67 34.09
C ARG A 999 -13.51 28.59 33.54
N ILE A 1000 -12.70 28.01 34.43
CA ILE A 1000 -11.88 26.84 34.10
C ILE A 1000 -12.79 25.62 34.04
N LYS A 1001 -13.16 25.19 32.82
CA LYS A 1001 -13.88 23.94 32.52
C LYS A 1001 -13.04 23.08 31.56
N ASP A 1002 -13.48 21.82 31.38
CA ASP A 1002 -12.86 20.89 30.43
C ASP A 1002 -13.05 21.37 28.99
#